data_AF-A0A6P5APY0-F1
#
_entry.id   AF-A0A6P5APY0-F1
#
_cell.length_a   1.000
_cell.length_b   1.000
_cell.length_c   1.000
_cell.angle_alpha   90.00
_cell.angle_beta   90.00
_cell.angle_gamma   90.00
#
_symmetry.space_group_name_H-M   'P 1'
#
loop_
_entity.id
_entity.type
_entity.pdbx_description
1 polymer ?
#
loop_
_entity_poly.entity_id
_entity_poly.type
_entity_poly.pdbx_seq_one_letter_code
_entity_poly.pdbx_strand_id
1 'polypeptide(L)'
;MSASGGRKPPDAVPASKSQCRLCRANLKIQGTSKQSRNLFKLKVNSQDTVTPAARLETVLGRPIRKDPSLSDIICQSCFREIPRMEKCLSTMTAWQAAVEGEDRSTPTRVRMPAAVCRTPQHRTQKKRGLSYTPGKSPLHKQLRPADSVENIPPKSPPHQSGETLCNETRVEVHVKRPSDKKPRVCELSDKELPLVRHITGKKWGQAAKDIMGHDELAAELKKQVGTTILKEGKSMAPTSILGQTSCEDLKKLSIADVKEEIEREAPWTAETLRAICGYRSGGRADVAVVTAASILLRVPYPTLSALQYRNSFVLLQAGAKKVGFQRLNRQQMCMSHKRTIIKQQEAGISHDKKVLEWKRDIEHFFQAQRILETLHEVSAEREALEEKAMLDKSGGSSFSTISFADLSSYGFSVQPSTPGSPGNLAVSPGNLAVSPGNLAVSPGNPGNLAVSPGKPGNLAVSPGNPGNLAVGPGNLAVSPANTLSVTPRNTHDVNISGFCDLRDMESWEDCGVGLLQVEEEPVDETTLADLVPGYAEGAYGLAEKVLQSTSSPCIPPSSTYSTATIQKAISSISTYYPPWYQLIFDNLDFIITAKHQGHDDNNKNYHWVHQGSFQDRVSSNLPNSAPQKALADFDLADVLPTEDIQQELRRNYIILIARVMVKYIPAFHSLKDVAVWHIPHQYEEEMSKKSEQVWLGLQFKNENLSRDMADILKYFHKYVPAEMDEDGRLVRLLLVILLGGDWLSQERADSVQGAFRDGDDPLERLEGVLGKFELWHSFKTLYGTHYGIFYKQDSAADKASLCSNMNVTRSLNAKKGPHLSYNPYKEFNDLETNAAILCTCKVEFGWESLDVPEETVIPQLVRSGDRHIRRDWLHKKAAEVVDRFIMSEDSATLTALETSVKSAAVKPQLPCRHPGCPKVYVRAGCRVQHEKDKHGLEADESHTHPTTTQTSTSTSQDYVYNYNTANLSMSLLIRNLRDATKEGDGERISNCFRAALLYFKAYGHTKYAFGTLLFFARVNALLPPRLAHSLVWNRVVNNKGGKGRNIPMDLRLEHMNAFLKSFLRHLGPNLNEKSATRIARAIGVMEEILEQADRDWAVAKPSGYHHKKDPRNDIDILYRQFVSAGAFEYQAGRQYEHFPQFDRNLWSKLNPTDFAKWMKKKLRQWQKIYE
;
A
#
# COMPACT_ATOMS: atom_id res chain seq x y z
N MET A 1 -17.18 74.82 -27.88
CA MET A 1 -16.99 75.77 -26.77
C MET A 1 -16.15 75.04 -25.71
N SER A 2 -14.83 75.24 -25.68
CA SER A 2 -14.09 76.32 -24.99
C SER A 2 -14.02 76.10 -23.46
N ALA A 3 -12.87 76.14 -22.77
CA ALA A 3 -11.48 76.32 -23.25
C ALA A 3 -10.43 75.77 -22.27
N SER A 4 -9.20 75.73 -22.76
CA SER A 4 -7.92 75.39 -22.12
C SER A 4 -7.61 76.01 -20.74
N GLY A 5 -6.81 75.29 -19.95
CA GLY A 5 -5.92 75.85 -18.93
C GLY A 5 -4.63 75.03 -18.82
N GLY A 6 -3.47 75.59 -19.22
CA GLY A 6 -2.19 74.89 -19.23
C GLY A 6 -1.10 75.60 -18.40
N ARG A 7 -0.09 74.85 -17.93
CA ARG A 7 1.20 75.39 -17.43
C ARG A 7 2.39 74.54 -17.89
N LYS A 8 3.57 75.17 -17.84
CA LYS A 8 4.81 74.91 -18.60
C LYS A 8 5.61 73.63 -18.21
N PRO A 9 6.52 73.16 -19.09
CA PRO A 9 7.38 71.99 -18.84
C PRO A 9 8.68 72.33 -18.07
N PRO A 10 9.33 71.34 -17.42
CA PRO A 10 10.71 71.43 -16.98
C PRO A 10 11.68 70.58 -17.83
N ASP A 11 12.63 71.28 -18.45
CA ASP A 11 14.03 70.96 -18.71
C ASP A 11 14.48 69.55 -19.18
N ALA A 12 15.07 69.54 -20.38
CA ALA A 12 15.71 68.37 -20.98
C ALA A 12 17.10 68.09 -20.37
N VAL A 13 17.20 67.04 -19.54
CA VAL A 13 18.47 66.46 -19.11
C VAL A 13 19.09 65.65 -20.28
N PRO A 14 20.41 65.72 -20.54
CA PRO A 14 21.05 65.01 -21.66
C PRO A 14 20.78 63.49 -21.65
N ALA A 15 20.30 62.97 -22.79
CA ALA A 15 19.71 61.63 -22.88
C ALA A 15 20.68 60.45 -22.61
N SER A 16 22.00 60.67 -22.65
CA SER A 16 23.00 59.58 -22.60
C SER A 16 23.14 58.91 -21.23
N LYS A 17 22.95 59.63 -20.11
CA LYS A 17 23.25 59.11 -18.75
C LYS A 17 22.16 58.23 -18.13
N SER A 18 20.98 58.14 -18.77
CA SER A 18 19.85 57.30 -18.32
C SER A 18 19.71 55.95 -19.05
N GLN A 19 20.61 55.64 -20.00
CA GLN A 19 20.57 54.40 -20.77
C GLN A 19 21.64 53.40 -20.28
N CYS A 20 21.44 52.11 -20.57
CA CYS A 20 22.43 51.07 -20.35
C CYS A 20 23.64 51.28 -21.26
N ARG A 21 24.85 51.34 -20.68
CA ARG A 21 26.12 51.51 -21.44
C ARG A 21 26.36 50.45 -22.53
N LEU A 22 25.85 49.23 -22.33
CA LEU A 22 26.08 48.09 -23.23
C LEU A 22 24.96 47.90 -24.25
N CYS A 23 23.69 47.83 -23.84
CA CYS A 23 22.55 47.58 -24.75
C CYS A 23 21.69 48.81 -25.09
N ARG A 24 22.08 50.01 -24.62
CA ARG A 24 21.38 51.30 -24.83
C ARG A 24 19.91 51.38 -24.34
N ALA A 25 19.38 50.32 -23.74
CA ALA A 25 18.04 50.32 -23.14
C ALA A 25 17.88 51.40 -22.06
N ASN A 26 16.75 52.12 -22.04
CA ASN A 26 16.47 53.17 -21.06
C ASN A 26 16.21 52.57 -19.67
N LEU A 27 16.81 53.14 -18.63
CA LEU A 27 16.80 52.62 -17.25
C LEU A 27 16.05 53.51 -16.25
N LYS A 28 15.47 54.65 -16.68
CA LYS A 28 14.60 55.46 -15.83
C LYS A 28 13.17 54.94 -15.86
N ILE A 29 12.61 54.60 -14.71
CA ILE A 29 11.18 54.31 -14.50
C ILE A 29 10.70 55.22 -13.37
N GLN A 30 9.70 56.08 -13.63
CA GLN A 30 9.16 57.03 -12.63
C GLN A 30 10.27 57.81 -11.89
N GLY A 31 11.18 58.42 -12.65
CA GLY A 31 12.28 59.25 -12.12
C GLY A 31 13.43 58.50 -11.43
N THR A 32 13.30 57.20 -11.10
CA THR A 32 14.34 56.43 -10.40
C THR A 32 14.90 55.26 -11.23
N SER A 33 16.21 55.05 -11.14
CA SER A 33 16.92 53.96 -11.83
C SER A 33 16.85 52.66 -11.01
N LYS A 34 15.79 51.88 -11.19
CA LYS A 34 15.65 50.57 -10.54
C LYS A 34 16.25 49.47 -11.42
N GLN A 35 16.95 48.51 -10.80
CA GLN A 35 17.64 47.37 -11.46
C GLN A 35 18.81 47.73 -12.41
N SER A 36 19.54 48.81 -12.11
CA SER A 36 20.84 49.12 -12.74
C SER A 36 22.03 48.83 -11.80
N ARG A 37 23.20 48.55 -12.37
CA ARG A 37 24.51 48.45 -11.67
C ARG A 37 25.44 49.53 -12.24
N ASN A 38 26.29 50.13 -11.42
CA ASN A 38 27.36 51.00 -11.91
C ASN A 38 28.50 50.13 -12.47
N LEU A 39 29.05 50.50 -13.63
CA LEU A 39 30.09 49.76 -14.31
C LEU A 39 31.44 49.86 -13.57
N PHE A 40 31.69 50.98 -12.89
CA PHE A 40 33.00 51.35 -12.31
C PHE A 40 33.01 51.43 -10.78
N LYS A 41 31.97 50.96 -10.10
CA LYS A 41 31.87 50.94 -8.63
C LYS A 41 31.34 49.60 -8.15
N LEU A 42 31.98 49.03 -7.12
CA LEU A 42 31.44 47.89 -6.39
C LEU A 42 30.16 48.27 -5.65
N LYS A 43 29.31 47.28 -5.39
CA LYS A 43 28.10 47.49 -4.59
C LYS A 43 28.45 47.27 -3.12
N VAL A 44 28.08 48.21 -2.26
CA VAL A 44 28.16 48.03 -0.80
C VAL A 44 27.42 46.72 -0.44
N ASN A 45 28.11 45.83 0.29
CA ASN A 45 27.68 44.49 0.68
C ASN A 45 27.52 43.44 -0.46
N SER A 46 28.28 43.53 -1.56
CA SER A 46 28.45 42.38 -2.50
C SER A 46 29.71 41.55 -2.20
N GLN A 47 29.65 40.25 -2.51
CA GLN A 47 30.81 39.34 -2.49
C GLN A 47 31.77 39.54 -3.69
N ASP A 48 31.43 40.42 -4.64
CA ASP A 48 32.27 40.76 -5.79
C ASP A 48 33.50 41.58 -5.34
N THR A 49 34.72 41.08 -5.59
CA THR A 49 35.99 41.74 -5.25
C THR A 49 36.50 42.70 -6.33
N VAL A 50 35.98 42.60 -7.56
CA VAL A 50 36.47 43.32 -8.75
C VAL A 50 35.30 44.02 -9.45
N THR A 51 35.53 45.25 -9.96
CA THR A 51 34.46 46.05 -10.60
C THR A 51 33.95 45.40 -11.89
N PRO A 52 32.68 45.66 -12.29
CA PRO A 52 32.13 45.14 -13.56
C PRO A 52 32.92 45.59 -14.81
N ALA A 53 33.56 46.76 -14.76
CA ALA A 53 34.47 47.25 -15.81
C ALA A 53 35.70 46.34 -15.94
N ALA A 54 36.46 46.18 -14.85
CA ALA A 54 37.70 45.38 -14.86
C ALA A 54 37.45 43.90 -15.25
N ARG A 55 36.30 43.35 -14.88
CA ARG A 55 35.83 42.04 -15.36
C ARG A 55 35.63 41.96 -16.89
N LEU A 56 35.08 43.02 -17.48
CA LEU A 56 34.97 43.14 -18.94
C LEU A 56 36.31 43.45 -19.62
N GLU A 57 37.25 44.13 -18.95
CA GLU A 57 38.62 44.32 -19.46
C GLU A 57 39.33 42.98 -19.66
N THR A 58 39.19 42.04 -18.70
CA THR A 58 39.71 40.67 -18.82
C THR A 58 39.12 39.92 -20.03
N VAL A 59 37.85 40.17 -20.36
CA VAL A 59 37.16 39.53 -21.49
C VAL A 59 37.53 40.16 -22.83
N LEU A 60 37.68 41.48 -22.88
CA LEU A 60 37.87 42.24 -24.12
C LEU A 60 39.34 42.51 -24.46
N GLY A 61 40.28 42.22 -23.56
CA GLY A 61 41.70 42.49 -23.73
C GLY A 61 42.05 43.97 -23.88
N ARG A 62 41.15 44.88 -23.45
CA ARG A 62 41.29 46.33 -23.61
C ARG A 62 40.74 47.08 -22.39
N PRO A 63 41.42 48.15 -21.92
CA PRO A 63 40.97 48.92 -20.76
C PRO A 63 39.70 49.74 -21.06
N ILE A 64 38.75 49.72 -20.13
CA ILE A 64 37.48 50.44 -20.19
C ILE A 64 37.60 51.65 -19.27
N ARG A 65 37.86 52.82 -19.86
CA ARG A 65 37.96 54.09 -19.12
C ARG A 65 36.59 54.74 -18.91
N LYS A 66 36.47 55.55 -17.86
CA LYS A 66 35.32 56.45 -17.67
C LYS A 66 35.33 57.55 -18.73
N ASP A 67 34.16 57.89 -19.23
CA ASP A 67 33.94 58.95 -20.22
C ASP A 67 32.73 59.79 -19.79
N PRO A 68 32.89 61.10 -19.51
CA PRO A 68 31.80 61.97 -19.05
C PRO A 68 30.60 62.09 -20.00
N SER A 69 30.79 61.79 -21.30
CA SER A 69 29.76 61.88 -22.34
C SER A 69 28.81 60.67 -22.35
N LEU A 70 29.21 59.55 -21.73
CA LEU A 70 28.57 58.26 -21.85
C LEU A 70 28.06 57.73 -20.48
N SER A 71 27.26 56.67 -20.51
CA SER A 71 26.62 56.13 -19.30
C SER A 71 27.59 55.31 -18.45
N ASP A 72 27.61 55.59 -17.15
CA ASP A 72 28.31 54.80 -16.11
C ASP A 72 27.48 53.60 -15.61
N ILE A 73 26.25 53.40 -16.10
CA ILE A 73 25.33 52.36 -15.62
C ILE A 73 24.99 51.32 -16.67
N ILE A 74 24.89 50.06 -16.24
CA ILE A 74 24.42 48.92 -17.04
C ILE A 74 23.17 48.31 -16.42
N CYS A 75 22.33 47.70 -17.25
CA CYS A 75 21.15 46.97 -16.80
C CYS A 75 21.52 45.62 -16.18
N GLN A 76 20.63 45.10 -15.34
CA GLN A 76 20.83 43.84 -14.62
C GLN A 76 20.95 42.60 -15.54
N SER A 77 20.44 42.65 -16.78
CA SER A 77 20.66 41.58 -17.77
C SER A 77 22.07 41.61 -18.35
N CYS A 78 22.55 42.75 -18.87
CA CYS A 78 23.92 42.87 -19.37
C CYS A 78 24.96 42.53 -18.29
N PHE A 79 24.75 42.91 -17.03
CA PHE A 79 25.63 42.50 -15.93
C PHE A 79 25.68 40.97 -15.71
N ARG A 80 24.57 40.23 -15.97
CA ARG A 80 24.53 38.77 -15.84
C ARG A 80 25.20 38.01 -16.98
N GLU A 81 25.47 38.66 -18.11
CA GLU A 81 26.20 38.05 -19.22
C GLU A 81 27.73 38.12 -19.05
N ILE A 82 28.25 39.06 -18.24
CA ILE A 82 29.70 39.19 -17.98
C ILE A 82 30.32 37.88 -17.46
N PRO A 83 29.78 37.20 -16.41
CA PRO A 83 30.30 35.92 -15.94
C PRO A 83 30.22 34.78 -16.96
N ARG A 84 29.30 34.87 -17.94
CA ARG A 84 29.18 33.86 -19.00
C ARG A 84 30.25 34.06 -20.06
N MET A 85 30.56 35.31 -20.40
CA MET A 85 31.65 35.65 -21.32
C MET A 85 33.02 35.29 -20.72
N GLU A 86 33.26 35.58 -19.44
CA GLU A 86 34.46 35.13 -18.71
C GLU A 86 34.64 33.61 -18.78
N LYS A 87 33.59 32.84 -18.49
CA LYS A 87 33.62 31.37 -18.55
C LYS A 87 33.82 30.84 -19.98
N CYS A 88 33.27 31.51 -20.98
CA CYS A 88 33.46 31.14 -22.38
C CYS A 88 34.93 31.36 -22.79
N LEU A 89 35.48 32.53 -22.47
CA LEU A 89 36.88 32.86 -22.73
C LEU A 89 37.82 31.90 -22.02
N SER A 90 37.63 31.63 -20.73
CA SER A 90 38.49 30.67 -20.00
C SER A 90 38.43 29.25 -20.59
N THR A 91 37.28 28.86 -21.15
CA THR A 91 37.14 27.57 -21.86
C THR A 91 37.91 27.57 -23.18
N MET A 92 37.88 28.68 -23.92
CA MET A 92 38.64 28.84 -25.17
C MET A 92 40.15 28.92 -24.91
N THR A 93 40.61 29.65 -23.89
CA THR A 93 42.02 29.73 -23.51
C THR A 93 42.54 28.38 -23.00
N ALA A 94 41.76 27.65 -22.20
CA ALA A 94 42.10 26.29 -21.79
C ALA A 94 42.15 25.31 -22.98
N TRP A 95 41.32 25.52 -24.01
CA TRP A 95 41.37 24.73 -25.24
C TRP A 95 42.60 25.06 -26.08
N GLN A 96 42.98 26.34 -26.24
CA GLN A 96 44.23 26.71 -26.91
C GLN A 96 45.46 26.15 -26.19
N ALA A 97 45.54 26.30 -24.86
CA ALA A 97 46.63 25.74 -24.07
C ALA A 97 46.72 24.20 -24.15
N ALA A 98 45.60 23.52 -24.40
CA ALA A 98 45.57 22.07 -24.62
C ALA A 98 45.89 21.65 -26.08
N VAL A 99 45.94 22.58 -27.03
CA VAL A 99 46.35 22.34 -28.43
C VAL A 99 47.84 22.64 -28.63
N GLU A 100 48.40 23.56 -27.85
CA GLU A 100 49.81 24.00 -27.94
C GLU A 100 50.76 23.19 -27.03
N GLY A 101 50.29 22.13 -26.36
CA GLY A 101 51.04 21.44 -25.30
C GLY A 101 50.84 19.91 -25.22
N GLU A 102 51.23 19.17 -26.25
CA GLU A 102 51.52 17.74 -26.15
C GLU A 102 52.92 17.42 -26.70
N ASP A 103 53.91 17.36 -25.81
CA ASP A 103 55.15 16.62 -26.03
C ASP A 103 55.40 15.67 -24.84
N ARG A 104 56.06 14.52 -25.09
CA ARG A 104 55.90 13.29 -24.30
C ARG A 104 56.65 13.28 -22.95
N SER A 105 55.97 12.96 -21.84
CA SER A 105 56.47 12.06 -20.76
C SER A 105 55.44 11.78 -19.65
N THR A 106 55.67 10.71 -18.88
CA THR A 106 54.71 10.02 -17.99
C THR A 106 54.72 10.57 -16.53
N PRO A 107 53.91 10.06 -15.57
CA PRO A 107 52.94 10.91 -14.87
C PRO A 107 53.28 11.19 -13.39
N THR A 108 52.81 12.33 -12.86
CA THR A 108 52.78 12.54 -11.40
C THR A 108 51.47 13.16 -10.90
N ARG A 109 50.94 12.53 -9.85
CA ARG A 109 49.67 12.85 -9.19
C ARG A 109 49.89 13.92 -8.11
N VAL A 110 49.32 15.11 -8.27
CA VAL A 110 49.21 16.10 -7.17
C VAL A 110 47.74 16.46 -6.92
N ARG A 111 47.39 16.55 -5.64
CA ARG A 111 46.04 16.65 -5.06
C ARG A 111 45.94 17.97 -4.32
N MET A 112 44.82 18.70 -4.40
CA MET A 112 44.35 19.80 -3.49
C MET A 112 43.02 20.39 -4.08
N PRO A 113 42.22 21.23 -3.37
CA PRO A 113 41.07 20.74 -2.60
C PRO A 113 39.71 21.35 -3.00
N ALA A 114 38.64 20.96 -2.30
CA ALA A 114 37.27 21.40 -2.57
C ALA A 114 36.80 22.63 -1.75
N ALA A 115 36.08 23.55 -2.40
CA ALA A 115 35.22 24.57 -1.77
C ALA A 115 33.97 24.78 -2.67
N VAL A 116 32.80 24.20 -2.38
CA VAL A 116 31.75 24.67 -1.43
C VAL A 116 31.10 26.00 -1.82
N CYS A 117 29.91 25.92 -2.45
CA CYS A 117 28.78 26.87 -2.28
C CYS A 117 27.49 26.19 -2.82
N ARG A 118 26.50 25.85 -2.00
CA ARG A 118 25.46 26.71 -1.38
C ARG A 118 24.53 27.41 -2.39
N THR A 119 23.44 26.74 -2.75
CA THR A 119 22.20 27.36 -3.24
C THR A 119 21.28 27.74 -2.08
N PRO A 120 20.52 28.84 -2.19
CA PRO A 120 19.10 28.79 -1.81
C PRO A 120 18.15 29.31 -2.91
N GLN A 121 16.86 29.03 -2.73
CA GLN A 121 15.79 29.10 -3.74
C GLN A 121 14.87 30.34 -3.62
N HIS A 122 13.88 30.42 -4.52
CA HIS A 122 12.69 31.30 -4.53
C HIS A 122 12.93 32.79 -4.91
N ARG A 123 11.95 33.52 -5.47
CA ARG A 123 10.50 33.28 -5.59
C ARG A 123 9.93 33.77 -6.94
N THR A 124 8.77 33.23 -7.30
CA THR A 124 7.96 33.48 -8.51
C THR A 124 7.54 34.94 -8.76
N GLN A 125 7.32 35.33 -10.04
CA GLN A 125 6.04 35.94 -10.46
C GLN A 125 5.79 35.89 -11.99
N LYS A 126 4.49 35.97 -12.31
CA LYS A 126 3.78 36.04 -13.61
C LYS A 126 4.42 37.03 -14.63
N LYS A 127 4.16 37.01 -15.95
CA LYS A 127 2.87 36.84 -16.65
C LYS A 127 3.08 36.50 -18.15
N ARG A 128 2.00 36.19 -18.88
CA ARG A 128 1.99 35.73 -20.28
C ARG A 128 2.48 36.77 -21.30
N GLY A 129 3.03 36.26 -22.40
CA GLY A 129 3.01 36.89 -23.72
C GLY A 129 4.14 36.40 -24.61
N LEU A 130 3.83 35.56 -25.60
CA LEU A 130 4.52 35.51 -26.90
C LEU A 130 3.81 34.59 -27.89
N SER A 131 3.88 35.00 -29.15
CA SER A 131 3.35 34.36 -30.34
C SER A 131 4.19 33.16 -30.79
N TYR A 132 3.61 32.33 -31.63
CA TYR A 132 4.22 31.14 -32.21
C TYR A 132 5.12 31.49 -33.40
N THR A 133 6.39 31.08 -33.35
CA THR A 133 7.23 30.87 -34.53
C THR A 133 8.30 29.81 -34.22
N PRO A 134 8.45 28.73 -35.02
CA PRO A 134 9.43 27.68 -34.75
C PRO A 134 10.84 28.06 -35.27
N GLY A 135 11.74 28.40 -34.34
CA GLY A 135 13.16 28.63 -34.61
C GLY A 135 14.02 27.38 -34.45
N LYS A 136 14.87 27.09 -35.44
CA LYS A 136 15.78 25.93 -35.49
C LYS A 136 16.77 25.94 -34.30
N SER A 137 17.05 24.76 -33.74
CA SER A 137 18.14 24.58 -32.75
C SER A 137 19.41 24.02 -33.40
N PRO A 138 20.62 24.35 -32.92
CA PRO A 138 21.87 24.09 -33.63
C PRO A 138 22.49 22.73 -33.28
N LEU A 139 23.23 22.17 -34.24
CA LEU A 139 24.00 20.94 -34.10
C LEU A 139 25.49 21.30 -34.04
N HIS A 140 26.17 21.03 -32.91
CA HIS A 140 27.64 21.05 -32.89
C HIS A 140 28.16 19.61 -32.77
N LYS A 141 28.83 19.16 -33.83
CA LYS A 141 29.58 17.90 -33.85
C LYS A 141 30.90 18.15 -33.11
N GLN A 142 31.32 17.21 -32.25
CA GLN A 142 32.73 17.05 -31.90
C GLN A 142 33.30 15.90 -32.72
N LEU A 143 34.53 16.09 -33.18
CA LEU A 143 35.36 15.10 -33.87
C LEU A 143 36.50 14.68 -32.94
N ARG A 144 36.94 13.43 -33.05
CA ARG A 144 38.26 12.93 -32.62
C ARG A 144 38.49 11.55 -33.27
N PRO A 145 39.74 11.08 -33.44
CA PRO A 145 40.72 11.65 -34.36
C PRO A 145 41.19 10.60 -35.41
N ALA A 146 42.21 10.96 -36.20
CA ALA A 146 42.74 10.16 -37.31
C ALA A 146 44.07 9.45 -36.94
N ASP A 147 44.43 8.47 -37.77
CA ASP A 147 45.78 8.12 -38.25
C ASP A 147 45.56 7.29 -39.55
N SER A 148 46.40 7.29 -40.58
CA SER A 148 47.80 7.73 -40.69
C SER A 148 48.07 8.62 -41.93
N VAL A 149 49.25 9.24 -41.95
CA VAL A 149 49.68 10.33 -42.85
C VAL A 149 50.56 9.80 -44.00
N GLU A 150 50.74 10.66 -45.03
CA GLU A 150 51.93 10.89 -45.90
C GLU A 150 51.59 10.86 -47.41
N ASN A 151 52.09 11.72 -48.29
CA ASN A 151 52.93 12.93 -48.21
C ASN A 151 52.49 13.87 -49.37
N ILE A 152 52.17 15.15 -49.13
CA ILE A 152 53.03 16.37 -49.27
C ILE A 152 53.25 16.83 -50.75
N PRO A 153 53.31 18.16 -51.03
CA PRO A 153 52.93 18.75 -52.34
C PRO A 153 54.13 19.50 -52.98
N PRO A 154 53.98 20.68 -53.63
CA PRO A 154 53.15 21.08 -54.78
C PRO A 154 54.02 21.42 -56.03
N LYS A 155 53.41 21.67 -57.20
CA LYS A 155 53.75 22.75 -58.19
C LYS A 155 53.00 22.60 -59.53
N SER A 156 52.82 23.73 -60.22
CA SER A 156 52.51 23.88 -61.66
C SER A 156 53.76 24.39 -62.41
N PRO A 157 53.81 24.55 -63.76
CA PRO A 157 52.93 24.13 -64.88
C PRO A 157 53.70 23.06 -65.76
N PRO A 158 53.73 22.95 -67.13
CA PRO A 158 52.94 23.55 -68.24
C PRO A 158 52.58 22.61 -69.44
N HIS A 159 51.93 23.20 -70.47
CA HIS A 159 51.95 22.93 -71.94
C HIS A 159 51.92 21.53 -72.60
N GLN A 160 50.88 21.35 -73.44
CA GLN A 160 50.81 20.78 -74.82
C GLN A 160 51.16 19.31 -75.17
N SER A 161 50.46 18.85 -76.22
CA SER A 161 50.44 17.50 -76.85
C SER A 161 49.87 16.39 -75.96
N GLY A 162 49.12 15.40 -76.45
CA GLY A 162 48.63 15.13 -77.81
C GLY A 162 47.94 13.75 -77.81
N GLU A 163 46.99 13.54 -78.72
CA GLU A 163 46.44 12.23 -79.11
C GLU A 163 45.66 11.40 -78.06
N THR A 164 44.34 11.47 -78.16
CA THR A 164 43.45 10.33 -78.46
C THR A 164 43.73 8.96 -77.80
N LEU A 165 42.91 8.56 -76.82
CA LEU A 165 42.27 7.23 -76.89
C LEU A 165 40.95 7.11 -76.10
N CYS A 166 39.97 6.55 -76.81
CA CYS A 166 38.68 5.97 -76.42
C CYS A 166 38.45 5.60 -74.93
N ASN A 167 37.28 5.99 -74.37
CA ASN A 167 36.28 5.06 -73.78
C ASN A 167 35.05 5.78 -73.20
N GLU A 168 34.21 6.40 -74.04
CA GLU A 168 32.85 6.76 -73.63
C GLU A 168 31.95 5.52 -73.64
N THR A 169 31.75 4.88 -72.48
CA THR A 169 30.78 3.79 -72.32
C THR A 169 29.34 4.31 -72.40
N ARG A 170 28.85 4.45 -73.64
CA ARG A 170 27.45 4.71 -73.99
C ARG A 170 26.59 3.53 -73.51
N VAL A 171 25.54 3.81 -72.73
CA VAL A 171 24.63 2.78 -72.19
C VAL A 171 23.30 2.90 -72.91
N GLU A 172 23.03 1.98 -73.83
CA GLU A 172 21.79 1.91 -74.59
C GLU A 172 20.81 0.95 -73.89
N VAL A 173 19.57 1.40 -73.65
CA VAL A 173 18.53 0.54 -73.08
C VAL A 173 17.62 0.01 -74.18
N HIS A 174 17.67 -1.31 -74.37
CA HIS A 174 16.89 -2.04 -75.36
C HIS A 174 15.58 -2.55 -74.75
N VAL A 175 14.48 -1.78 -74.90
CA VAL A 175 13.15 -2.20 -74.42
C VAL A 175 12.44 -3.01 -75.50
N LYS A 176 12.16 -4.29 -75.22
CA LYS A 176 11.37 -5.17 -76.10
C LYS A 176 10.07 -5.58 -75.41
N ARG A 177 8.93 -5.10 -75.90
CA ARG A 177 7.60 -5.58 -75.44
C ARG A 177 7.25 -6.89 -76.16
N PRO A 178 6.31 -7.71 -75.65
CA PRO A 178 5.90 -8.96 -76.31
C PRO A 178 5.42 -8.79 -77.76
N SER A 179 4.95 -7.59 -78.13
CA SER A 179 4.50 -7.21 -79.47
C SER A 179 5.58 -6.59 -80.38
N ASP A 180 6.76 -6.25 -79.86
CA ASP A 180 7.82 -5.60 -80.66
C ASP A 180 8.74 -6.64 -81.34
N LYS A 181 8.80 -6.62 -82.69
CA LYS A 181 9.68 -7.51 -83.48
C LYS A 181 11.18 -7.21 -83.32
N LYS A 182 11.55 -5.99 -82.90
CA LYS A 182 12.93 -5.58 -82.57
C LYS A 182 12.91 -4.72 -81.29
N PRO A 183 13.95 -4.75 -80.43
CA PRO A 183 14.00 -3.89 -79.26
C PRO A 183 14.07 -2.41 -79.67
N ARG A 184 13.35 -1.54 -78.96
CA ARG A 184 13.49 -0.09 -79.09
C ARG A 184 14.71 0.37 -78.30
N VAL A 185 15.60 1.12 -78.93
CA VAL A 185 16.72 1.78 -78.26
C VAL A 185 16.22 3.10 -77.70
N CYS A 186 16.31 3.28 -76.39
CA CYS A 186 16.07 4.55 -75.74
C CYS A 186 17.41 5.16 -75.32
N GLU A 187 17.74 6.35 -75.82
CA GLU A 187 18.79 7.17 -75.24
C GLU A 187 18.29 7.78 -73.93
N LEU A 188 18.96 7.45 -72.83
CA LEU A 188 18.64 7.96 -71.50
C LEU A 188 19.21 9.36 -71.32
N SER A 189 18.47 10.25 -70.66
CA SER A 189 19.04 11.54 -70.24
C SER A 189 20.12 11.36 -69.17
N ASP A 190 20.97 12.37 -69.00
CA ASP A 190 22.03 12.40 -67.97
C ASP A 190 21.53 12.15 -66.53
N LYS A 191 20.23 12.34 -66.28
CA LYS A 191 19.58 12.06 -64.99
C LYS A 191 19.14 10.60 -64.83
N GLU A 192 18.87 9.90 -65.92
CA GLU A 192 18.36 8.52 -65.92
C GLU A 192 19.49 7.49 -66.07
N LEU A 193 20.60 7.87 -66.70
CA LEU A 193 21.80 7.04 -66.87
C LEU A 193 22.37 6.52 -65.52
N PRO A 194 22.49 7.34 -64.45
CA PRO A 194 22.95 6.87 -63.14
C PRO A 194 21.94 5.92 -62.49
N LEU A 195 20.64 6.23 -62.60
CA LEU A 195 19.57 5.42 -62.05
C LEU A 195 19.59 3.99 -62.63
N VAL A 196 19.65 3.86 -63.96
CA VAL A 196 19.70 2.54 -64.61
C VAL A 196 20.98 1.78 -64.23
N ARG A 197 22.14 2.46 -64.16
CA ARG A 197 23.40 1.86 -63.68
C ARG A 197 23.31 1.39 -62.22
N HIS A 198 22.60 2.12 -61.35
CA HIS A 198 22.44 1.73 -59.95
C HIS A 198 21.40 0.62 -59.74
N ILE A 199 20.33 0.56 -60.53
CA ILE A 199 19.37 -0.55 -60.51
C ILE A 199 20.04 -1.84 -61.02
N THR A 200 20.69 -1.81 -62.19
CA THR A 200 21.35 -3.01 -62.75
C THR A 200 22.51 -3.48 -61.88
N GLY A 201 23.27 -2.56 -61.28
CA GLY A 201 24.30 -2.85 -60.28
C GLY A 201 23.79 -3.28 -58.90
N LYS A 202 22.48 -3.46 -58.70
CA LYS A 202 21.83 -3.79 -57.40
C LYS A 202 22.16 -2.80 -56.26
N LYS A 203 22.54 -1.56 -56.58
CA LYS A 203 22.87 -0.48 -55.63
C LYS A 203 21.62 0.28 -55.21
N TRP A 204 20.66 -0.44 -54.61
CA TRP A 204 19.32 0.06 -54.27
C TRP A 204 19.29 1.41 -53.55
N GLY A 205 20.18 1.60 -52.55
CA GLY A 205 20.25 2.85 -51.78
C GLY A 205 20.75 4.06 -52.56
N GLN A 206 21.40 3.86 -53.71
CA GLN A 206 21.78 4.96 -54.61
C GLN A 206 20.72 5.14 -55.71
N ALA A 207 20.19 4.06 -56.28
CA ALA A 207 19.04 4.10 -57.18
C ALA A 207 17.84 4.86 -56.55
N ALA A 208 17.54 4.62 -55.26
CA ALA A 208 16.47 5.32 -54.56
C ALA A 208 16.71 6.83 -54.43
N LYS A 209 17.97 7.30 -54.31
CA LYS A 209 18.28 8.74 -54.31
C LYS A 209 18.05 9.35 -55.68
N ASP A 210 18.47 8.64 -56.72
CA ASP A 210 18.34 9.11 -58.10
C ASP A 210 16.85 9.17 -58.51
N ILE A 211 16.02 8.18 -58.11
CA ILE A 211 14.55 8.22 -58.24
C ILE A 211 13.97 9.46 -57.53
N MET A 212 14.41 9.73 -56.30
CA MET A 212 13.92 10.87 -55.52
C MET A 212 14.38 12.23 -56.09
N GLY A 213 15.37 12.25 -56.99
CA GLY A 213 15.79 13.41 -57.78
C GLY A 213 15.05 13.60 -59.11
N HIS A 214 14.14 12.68 -59.47
CA HIS A 214 13.34 12.75 -60.69
C HIS A 214 11.85 12.93 -60.34
N ASP A 215 11.25 14.06 -60.70
CA ASP A 215 9.94 14.49 -60.18
C ASP A 215 8.81 13.45 -60.41
N GLU A 216 8.70 12.90 -61.61
CA GLU A 216 7.66 11.91 -61.96
C GLU A 216 7.83 10.56 -61.22
N LEU A 217 9.03 9.98 -61.26
CA LEU A 217 9.35 8.72 -60.58
C LEU A 217 9.25 8.88 -59.05
N ALA A 218 9.65 10.02 -58.50
CA ALA A 218 9.47 10.35 -57.09
C ALA A 218 7.99 10.45 -56.71
N ALA A 219 7.12 10.96 -57.59
CA ALA A 219 5.67 11.03 -57.35
C ALA A 219 5.02 9.64 -57.33
N GLU A 220 5.33 8.77 -58.31
CA GLU A 220 4.80 7.41 -58.34
C GLU A 220 5.37 6.55 -57.20
N LEU A 221 6.67 6.67 -56.86
CA LEU A 221 7.25 5.95 -55.71
C LEU A 221 6.56 6.33 -54.39
N LYS A 222 6.29 7.62 -54.14
CA LYS A 222 5.54 8.08 -52.95
C LYS A 222 4.13 7.47 -52.91
N LYS A 223 3.46 7.38 -54.05
CA LYS A 223 2.13 6.78 -54.19
C LYS A 223 2.15 5.26 -53.93
N GLN A 224 3.15 4.54 -54.44
CA GLN A 224 3.32 3.11 -54.18
C GLN A 224 3.61 2.84 -52.69
N VAL A 225 4.55 3.56 -52.08
CA VAL A 225 4.85 3.44 -50.64
C VAL A 225 3.63 3.76 -49.78
N GLY A 226 2.91 4.85 -50.08
CA GLY A 226 1.68 5.21 -49.38
C GLY A 226 0.58 4.14 -49.52
N THR A 227 0.44 3.54 -50.71
CA THR A 227 -0.52 2.44 -50.95
C THR A 227 -0.15 1.19 -50.15
N THR A 228 1.15 0.88 -50.04
CA THR A 228 1.64 -0.25 -49.24
C THR A 228 1.39 -0.03 -47.74
N ILE A 229 1.71 1.14 -47.20
CA ILE A 229 1.44 1.50 -45.79
C ILE A 229 -0.07 1.41 -45.47
N LEU A 230 -0.95 1.82 -46.38
CA LEU A 230 -2.40 1.67 -46.20
C LEU A 230 -2.87 0.20 -46.26
N LYS A 231 -2.21 -0.66 -47.06
CA LYS A 231 -2.48 -2.10 -47.07
C LYS A 231 -2.03 -2.80 -45.79
N GLU A 232 -0.83 -2.48 -45.29
CA GLU A 232 -0.33 -2.95 -43.98
C GLU A 232 -1.32 -2.61 -42.87
N GLY A 233 -1.68 -1.32 -42.76
CA GLY A 233 -2.65 -0.86 -41.76
C GLY A 233 -4.01 -1.56 -41.87
N LYS A 234 -4.51 -1.81 -43.09
CA LYS A 234 -5.77 -2.56 -43.29
C LYS A 234 -5.66 -4.02 -42.82
N SER A 235 -4.53 -4.67 -43.06
CA SER A 235 -4.30 -6.07 -42.69
C SER A 235 -4.17 -6.22 -41.17
N MET A 236 -3.47 -5.29 -40.52
CA MET A 236 -3.19 -5.32 -39.07
C MET A 236 -4.40 -4.88 -38.22
N ALA A 237 -5.28 -4.00 -38.73
CA ALA A 237 -6.34 -3.38 -37.94
C ALA A 237 -7.34 -4.33 -37.21
N PRO A 238 -7.73 -5.51 -37.75
CA PRO A 238 -8.70 -6.38 -37.08
C PRO A 238 -8.14 -7.10 -35.84
N THR A 239 -6.85 -7.42 -35.83
CA THR A 239 -6.19 -8.23 -34.78
C THR A 239 -5.28 -7.42 -33.85
N SER A 240 -4.97 -6.16 -34.21
CA SER A 240 -4.00 -5.33 -33.51
C SER A 240 -4.29 -5.11 -32.03
N ILE A 241 -3.24 -5.16 -31.21
CA ILE A 241 -3.20 -4.75 -29.81
C ILE A 241 -3.72 -3.30 -29.65
N LEU A 242 -3.50 -2.42 -30.63
CA LEU A 242 -4.02 -1.04 -30.59
C LEU A 242 -5.55 -0.96 -30.69
N GLY A 243 -6.22 -1.99 -31.21
CA GLY A 243 -7.69 -2.11 -31.22
C GLY A 243 -8.28 -2.58 -29.88
N GLN A 244 -7.47 -3.20 -29.03
CA GLN A 244 -7.88 -3.74 -27.74
C GLN A 244 -7.99 -2.61 -26.70
N THR A 245 -9.22 -2.18 -26.42
CA THR A 245 -9.48 -1.00 -25.57
C THR A 245 -10.20 -1.31 -24.26
N SER A 246 -10.37 -2.58 -23.88
CA SER A 246 -10.95 -2.90 -22.57
C SER A 246 -10.01 -2.45 -21.44
N CYS A 247 -10.55 -2.29 -20.24
CA CYS A 247 -9.75 -1.88 -19.09
C CYS A 247 -8.65 -2.90 -18.73
N GLU A 248 -8.84 -4.19 -19.02
CA GLU A 248 -7.82 -5.22 -18.79
C GLU A 248 -6.73 -5.21 -19.86
N ASP A 249 -7.07 -4.92 -21.11
CA ASP A 249 -6.09 -4.77 -22.19
C ASP A 249 -5.21 -3.55 -21.94
N LEU A 250 -5.81 -2.42 -21.53
CA LEU A 250 -5.10 -1.17 -21.24
C LEU A 250 -4.11 -1.28 -20.07
N LYS A 251 -4.33 -2.21 -19.12
CA LYS A 251 -3.37 -2.51 -18.03
C LYS A 251 -2.13 -3.24 -18.56
N LYS A 252 -2.33 -4.14 -19.54
CA LYS A 252 -1.29 -4.99 -20.14
C LYS A 252 -0.53 -4.29 -21.26
N LEU A 253 -1.17 -3.34 -21.96
CA LEU A 253 -0.63 -2.58 -23.08
C LEU A 253 0.76 -2.00 -22.78
N SER A 254 1.81 -2.55 -23.39
CA SER A 254 3.17 -2.00 -23.37
C SER A 254 3.60 -1.45 -24.74
N ILE A 255 4.51 -0.48 -24.73
CA ILE A 255 5.13 0.04 -25.95
C ILE A 255 6.05 -0.99 -26.63
N ALA A 256 6.56 -1.98 -25.89
CA ALA A 256 7.38 -3.05 -26.45
C ALA A 256 6.55 -3.99 -27.34
N ASP A 257 5.39 -4.45 -26.85
CA ASP A 257 4.53 -5.38 -27.61
C ASP A 257 3.95 -4.70 -28.86
N VAL A 258 3.56 -3.42 -28.73
CA VAL A 258 3.09 -2.61 -29.87
C VAL A 258 4.21 -2.34 -30.87
N LYS A 259 5.47 -2.19 -30.41
CA LYS A 259 6.63 -2.08 -31.31
C LYS A 259 6.81 -3.37 -32.11
N GLU A 260 6.80 -4.52 -31.43
CA GLU A 260 6.99 -5.83 -32.07
C GLU A 260 5.87 -6.13 -33.08
N GLU A 261 4.61 -5.85 -32.73
CA GLU A 261 3.47 -5.93 -33.65
C GLU A 261 3.68 -5.09 -34.91
N ILE A 262 4.02 -3.80 -34.75
CA ILE A 262 4.19 -2.89 -35.89
C ILE A 262 5.39 -3.30 -36.77
N GLU A 263 6.47 -3.79 -36.16
CA GLU A 263 7.65 -4.27 -36.89
C GLU A 263 7.41 -5.58 -37.65
N ARG A 264 6.47 -6.42 -37.19
CA ARG A 264 6.09 -7.69 -37.82
C ARG A 264 5.00 -7.53 -38.88
N GLU A 265 3.93 -6.81 -38.57
CA GLU A 265 2.72 -6.69 -39.40
C GLU A 265 2.73 -5.47 -40.35
N ALA A 266 3.55 -4.45 -40.05
CA ALA A 266 3.61 -3.19 -40.81
C ALA A 266 5.07 -2.69 -41.03
N PRO A 267 5.96 -3.51 -41.63
CA PRO A 267 7.39 -3.21 -41.75
C PRO A 267 7.72 -1.93 -42.54
N TRP A 268 6.97 -1.59 -43.60
CA TRP A 268 7.17 -0.31 -44.31
C TRP A 268 6.79 0.88 -43.43
N THR A 269 5.71 0.76 -42.67
CA THR A 269 5.28 1.78 -41.69
C THR A 269 6.35 1.97 -40.61
N ALA A 270 6.89 0.87 -40.06
CA ALA A 270 7.95 0.90 -39.05
C ALA A 270 9.23 1.58 -39.58
N GLU A 271 9.75 1.13 -40.72
CA GLU A 271 11.03 1.62 -41.25
C GLU A 271 10.93 3.06 -41.77
N THR A 272 9.81 3.43 -42.37
CA THR A 272 9.54 4.84 -42.77
C THR A 272 9.57 5.76 -41.55
N LEU A 273 8.99 5.36 -40.42
CA LEU A 273 9.00 6.15 -39.20
C LEU A 273 10.37 6.19 -38.52
N ARG A 274 11.12 5.09 -38.50
CA ARG A 274 12.53 5.09 -38.03
C ARG A 274 13.38 6.07 -38.83
N ALA A 275 13.26 6.07 -40.16
CA ALA A 275 13.96 6.98 -41.05
C ALA A 275 13.58 8.46 -40.79
N ILE A 276 12.28 8.77 -40.70
CA ILE A 276 11.78 10.14 -40.42
C ILE A 276 12.23 10.64 -39.04
N CYS A 277 12.18 9.79 -38.01
CA CYS A 277 12.60 10.14 -36.65
C CYS A 277 14.13 10.26 -36.47
N GLY A 278 14.92 9.97 -37.51
CA GLY A 278 16.39 9.97 -37.42
C GLY A 278 16.90 8.93 -36.41
N TYR A 279 16.25 7.76 -36.40
CA TYR A 279 16.39 6.74 -35.36
C TYR A 279 17.84 6.37 -35.08
N ARG A 280 18.22 6.46 -33.80
CA ARG A 280 19.43 5.87 -33.25
C ARG A 280 18.98 4.95 -32.13
N SER A 281 19.43 3.70 -32.17
CA SER A 281 19.02 2.62 -31.26
C SER A 281 18.99 3.06 -29.79
N GLY A 282 17.80 3.03 -29.18
CA GLY A 282 17.62 3.37 -27.76
C GLY A 282 16.16 3.69 -27.39
N GLY A 283 15.74 3.31 -26.17
CA GLY A 283 14.32 3.25 -25.79
C GLY A 283 13.49 4.53 -25.90
N ARG A 284 14.10 5.74 -25.84
CA ARG A 284 13.36 7.00 -26.09
C ARG A 284 12.95 7.18 -27.55
N ALA A 285 13.72 6.61 -28.49
CA ALA A 285 13.37 6.64 -29.91
C ALA A 285 12.22 5.69 -30.21
N ASP A 286 12.21 4.51 -29.57
CA ASP A 286 11.12 3.51 -29.67
C ASP A 286 9.76 4.12 -29.25
N VAL A 287 9.72 4.79 -28.08
CA VAL A 287 8.51 5.48 -27.60
C VAL A 287 7.99 6.50 -28.62
N ALA A 288 8.88 7.26 -29.27
CA ALA A 288 8.51 8.26 -30.26
C ALA A 288 7.96 7.63 -31.56
N VAL A 289 8.63 6.59 -32.08
CA VAL A 289 8.23 5.85 -33.28
C VAL A 289 6.87 5.17 -33.08
N VAL A 290 6.69 4.42 -31.97
CA VAL A 290 5.41 3.76 -31.64
C VAL A 290 4.29 4.77 -31.44
N THR A 291 4.56 5.89 -30.75
CA THR A 291 3.54 6.94 -30.58
C THR A 291 3.15 7.55 -31.92
N ALA A 292 4.11 7.84 -32.81
CA ALA A 292 3.84 8.34 -34.16
C ALA A 292 3.05 7.34 -35.01
N ALA A 293 3.41 6.06 -34.97
CA ALA A 293 2.69 4.99 -35.67
C ALA A 293 1.24 4.90 -35.19
N SER A 294 1.01 4.84 -33.87
CA SER A 294 -0.35 4.79 -33.30
C SER A 294 -1.21 6.02 -33.64
N ILE A 295 -0.59 7.17 -33.92
CA ILE A 295 -1.27 8.40 -34.37
C ILE A 295 -1.65 8.27 -35.85
N LEU A 296 -0.74 7.81 -36.70
CA LEU A 296 -0.98 7.67 -38.15
C LEU A 296 -1.99 6.58 -38.47
N LEU A 297 -1.83 5.39 -37.88
CA LEU A 297 -2.72 4.23 -38.07
C LEU A 297 -4.16 4.54 -37.65
N ARG A 298 -4.34 5.36 -36.61
CA ARG A 298 -5.66 5.75 -36.11
C ARG A 298 -6.44 6.67 -37.05
N VAL A 299 -5.79 7.37 -37.98
CA VAL A 299 -6.48 8.27 -38.93
C VAL A 299 -7.40 7.49 -39.89
N PRO A 300 -6.91 6.46 -40.63
CA PRO A 300 -7.78 5.59 -41.42
C PRO A 300 -8.52 4.53 -40.58
N TYR A 301 -8.01 4.14 -39.40
CA TYR A 301 -8.62 3.11 -38.55
C TYR A 301 -8.92 3.63 -37.13
N PRO A 302 -10.03 4.38 -36.91
CA PRO A 302 -10.32 5.05 -35.63
C PRO A 302 -10.48 4.13 -34.41
N THR A 303 -10.68 2.83 -34.63
CA THR A 303 -10.74 1.77 -33.62
C THR A 303 -9.39 1.57 -32.91
N LEU A 304 -8.27 1.72 -33.64
CA LEU A 304 -6.91 1.62 -33.14
C LEU A 304 -6.60 2.80 -32.21
N SER A 305 -6.98 2.68 -30.94
CA SER A 305 -7.08 3.80 -30.01
C SER A 305 -6.63 3.48 -28.57
N ALA A 306 -6.11 2.27 -28.32
CA ALA A 306 -5.67 1.82 -26.99
C ALA A 306 -4.64 2.79 -26.36
N LEU A 307 -3.59 3.15 -27.12
CA LEU A 307 -2.57 4.08 -26.64
C LEU A 307 -3.15 5.46 -26.33
N GLN A 308 -4.12 5.93 -27.11
CA GLN A 308 -4.79 7.21 -26.89
C GLN A 308 -5.75 7.19 -25.69
N TYR A 309 -6.36 6.06 -25.36
CA TYR A 309 -7.09 5.86 -24.11
C TYR A 309 -6.13 5.91 -22.90
N ARG A 310 -4.98 5.23 -22.97
CA ARG A 310 -3.93 5.29 -21.95
C ARG A 310 -3.40 6.71 -21.72
N ASN A 311 -3.02 7.41 -22.79
CA ASN A 311 -2.58 8.81 -22.74
C ASN A 311 -3.66 9.74 -22.15
N SER A 312 -4.94 9.45 -22.43
CA SER A 312 -6.08 10.16 -21.87
C SER A 312 -6.17 10.05 -20.34
N PHE A 313 -5.83 8.91 -19.74
CA PHE A 313 -5.77 8.77 -18.28
C PHE A 313 -4.61 9.57 -17.66
N VAL A 314 -3.44 9.58 -18.31
CA VAL A 314 -2.30 10.42 -17.89
C VAL A 314 -2.69 11.90 -17.86
N LEU A 315 -3.42 12.36 -18.88
CA LEU A 315 -3.95 13.72 -18.92
C LEU A 315 -4.98 14.01 -17.81
N LEU A 316 -5.82 13.04 -17.41
CA LEU A 316 -6.71 13.21 -16.26
C LEU A 316 -5.93 13.34 -14.95
N GLN A 317 -4.97 12.47 -14.69
CA GLN A 317 -4.14 12.52 -13.48
C GLN A 317 -3.36 13.84 -13.38
N ALA A 318 -2.79 14.30 -14.50
CA ALA A 318 -2.08 15.58 -14.61
C ALA A 318 -2.99 16.82 -14.52
N GLY A 319 -4.31 16.65 -14.30
CA GLY A 319 -5.24 17.76 -14.15
C GLY A 319 -5.53 18.54 -15.44
N ALA A 320 -5.35 17.92 -16.61
CA ALA A 320 -5.57 18.57 -17.89
C ALA A 320 -7.05 18.95 -18.06
N LYS A 321 -7.33 20.24 -18.23
CA LYS A 321 -8.71 20.74 -18.45
C LYS A 321 -9.24 20.30 -19.82
N LYS A 322 -10.56 20.35 -20.02
CA LYS A 322 -11.27 20.07 -21.29
C LYS A 322 -10.57 20.67 -22.53
N VAL A 323 -10.05 21.89 -22.44
CA VAL A 323 -9.31 22.57 -23.53
C VAL A 323 -7.99 21.88 -23.89
N GLY A 324 -7.28 21.28 -22.92
CA GLY A 324 -6.09 20.48 -23.17
C GLY A 324 -6.43 19.22 -23.97
N PHE A 325 -7.44 18.47 -23.52
CA PHE A 325 -7.98 17.33 -24.26
C PHE A 325 -8.42 17.71 -25.68
N GLN A 326 -9.15 18.82 -25.87
CA GLN A 326 -9.56 19.28 -27.20
C GLN A 326 -8.38 19.54 -28.15
N ARG A 327 -7.27 20.08 -27.64
CA ARG A 327 -6.06 20.36 -28.45
C ARG A 327 -5.32 19.09 -28.83
N LEU A 328 -5.11 18.19 -27.87
CA LEU A 328 -4.35 16.95 -28.07
C LEU A 328 -5.15 15.89 -28.84
N ASN A 329 -6.48 15.86 -28.68
CA ASN A 329 -7.37 14.97 -29.45
C ASN A 329 -7.43 15.36 -30.93
N ARG A 330 -7.37 16.67 -31.28
CA ARG A 330 -7.20 17.12 -32.68
C ARG A 330 -5.89 16.66 -33.32
N GLN A 331 -4.89 16.34 -32.51
CA GLN A 331 -3.59 15.79 -32.94
C GLN A 331 -3.54 14.26 -32.82
N GLN A 332 -4.69 13.60 -32.59
CA GLN A 332 -4.82 12.15 -32.36
C GLN A 332 -3.96 11.58 -31.21
N MET A 333 -3.45 12.42 -30.29
CA MET A 333 -2.59 11.99 -29.18
C MET A 333 -3.37 11.37 -28.01
N CYS A 334 -4.67 11.70 -27.88
CA CYS A 334 -5.55 11.21 -26.83
C CYS A 334 -7.00 11.09 -27.31
N MET A 335 -7.87 10.56 -26.45
CA MET A 335 -9.32 10.56 -26.65
C MET A 335 -9.94 11.89 -26.26
N SER A 336 -11.18 12.15 -26.70
CA SER A 336 -11.91 13.33 -26.22
C SER A 336 -12.17 13.22 -24.71
N HIS A 337 -12.30 14.36 -24.03
CA HIS A 337 -12.60 14.37 -22.59
C HIS A 337 -13.90 13.61 -22.26
N LYS A 338 -14.92 13.65 -23.14
CA LYS A 338 -16.17 12.88 -22.93
C LYS A 338 -15.90 11.37 -22.99
N ARG A 339 -15.20 10.88 -24.01
CA ARG A 339 -14.84 9.45 -24.14
C ARG A 339 -13.90 8.97 -23.01
N THR A 340 -13.03 9.85 -22.53
CA THR A 340 -12.13 9.56 -21.40
C THR A 340 -12.90 9.38 -20.10
N ILE A 341 -13.88 10.25 -19.80
CA ILE A 341 -14.74 10.11 -18.62
C ILE A 341 -15.63 8.87 -18.72
N ILE A 342 -16.12 8.50 -19.91
CA ILE A 342 -16.85 7.24 -20.12
C ILE A 342 -15.96 6.02 -19.83
N LYS A 343 -14.72 6.00 -20.32
CA LYS A 343 -13.75 4.91 -20.01
C LYS A 343 -13.37 4.89 -18.52
N GLN A 344 -13.35 6.05 -17.84
CA GLN A 344 -13.22 6.09 -16.38
C GLN A 344 -14.45 5.50 -15.66
N GLN A 345 -15.67 5.69 -16.18
CA GLN A 345 -16.86 5.03 -15.62
C GLN A 345 -16.79 3.52 -15.82
N GLU A 346 -16.46 3.06 -17.03
CA GLU A 346 -16.25 1.66 -17.39
C GLU A 346 -15.25 0.96 -16.45
N ALA A 347 -14.09 1.59 -16.21
CA ALA A 347 -13.07 1.14 -15.26
C ALA A 347 -13.54 1.03 -13.80
N GLY A 348 -14.71 1.60 -13.46
CA GLY A 348 -15.28 1.57 -12.11
C GLY A 348 -16.65 0.86 -12.02
N ILE A 349 -17.13 0.18 -13.07
CA ILE A 349 -18.39 -0.58 -13.02
C ILE A 349 -18.26 -1.77 -12.06
N SER A 350 -17.27 -2.62 -12.31
CA SER A 350 -17.06 -3.89 -11.58
C SER A 350 -16.01 -3.77 -10.47
N HIS A 351 -15.88 -2.60 -9.85
CA HIS A 351 -14.78 -2.28 -8.91
C HIS A 351 -14.69 -3.21 -7.69
N ASP A 352 -15.83 -3.74 -7.23
CA ASP A 352 -16.02 -4.60 -6.08
C ASP A 352 -16.32 -6.05 -6.46
N LYS A 353 -16.47 -6.36 -7.76
CA LYS A 353 -16.81 -7.70 -8.28
C LYS A 353 -15.93 -8.79 -7.69
N LYS A 354 -14.62 -8.52 -7.58
CA LYS A 354 -13.65 -9.51 -7.10
C LYS A 354 -13.78 -9.85 -5.61
N VAL A 355 -14.18 -8.88 -4.77
CA VAL A 355 -14.49 -9.14 -3.35
C VAL A 355 -15.81 -9.90 -3.21
N LEU A 356 -16.78 -9.63 -4.10
CA LEU A 356 -18.04 -10.37 -4.16
C LEU A 356 -17.88 -11.79 -4.73
N GLU A 357 -16.84 -12.04 -5.52
CA GLU A 357 -16.40 -13.38 -5.90
C GLU A 357 -15.80 -14.10 -4.69
N TRP A 358 -14.82 -13.50 -3.99
CA TRP A 358 -14.26 -14.11 -2.78
C TRP A 358 -15.32 -14.38 -1.69
N LYS A 359 -16.27 -13.45 -1.49
CA LYS A 359 -17.42 -13.62 -0.58
C LYS A 359 -18.20 -14.89 -0.93
N ARG A 360 -18.56 -15.03 -2.20
CA ARG A 360 -19.36 -16.15 -2.71
C ARG A 360 -18.62 -17.48 -2.62
N ASP A 361 -17.32 -17.49 -2.90
CA ASP A 361 -16.48 -18.69 -2.79
C ASP A 361 -16.38 -19.18 -1.33
N ILE A 362 -16.37 -18.25 -0.36
CA ILE A 362 -16.47 -18.58 1.08
C ILE A 362 -17.88 -19.08 1.44
N GLU A 363 -18.93 -18.47 0.89
CA GLU A 363 -20.32 -18.90 1.13
C GLU A 363 -20.57 -20.31 0.60
N HIS A 364 -20.17 -20.58 -0.64
CA HIS A 364 -20.20 -21.91 -1.24
C HIS A 364 -19.36 -22.93 -0.46
N PHE A 365 -18.21 -22.52 0.10
CA PHE A 365 -17.39 -23.40 0.95
C PHE A 365 -18.14 -23.85 2.21
N PHE A 366 -18.72 -22.93 2.99
CA PHE A 366 -19.48 -23.29 4.18
C PHE A 366 -20.78 -24.04 3.87
N GLN A 367 -21.42 -23.73 2.74
CA GLN A 367 -22.57 -24.49 2.25
C GLN A 367 -22.17 -25.91 1.85
N ALA A 368 -21.07 -26.10 1.13
CA ALA A 368 -20.55 -27.42 0.76
C ALA A 368 -20.13 -28.27 1.97
N GLN A 369 -19.56 -27.67 3.02
CA GLN A 369 -19.32 -28.37 4.29
C GLN A 369 -20.63 -28.90 4.89
N ARG A 370 -21.67 -28.04 4.98
CA ARG A 370 -22.97 -28.42 5.53
C ARG A 370 -23.71 -29.46 4.67
N ILE A 371 -23.61 -29.38 3.34
CA ILE A 371 -24.14 -30.40 2.44
C ILE A 371 -23.50 -31.76 2.75
N LEU A 372 -22.18 -31.82 2.93
CA LEU A 372 -21.48 -33.08 3.24
C LEU A 372 -21.80 -33.60 4.65
N GLU A 373 -21.97 -32.71 5.64
CA GLU A 373 -22.43 -33.06 7.00
C GLU A 373 -23.85 -33.64 6.98
N THR A 374 -24.82 -32.96 6.35
CA THR A 374 -26.21 -33.45 6.21
C THR A 374 -26.29 -34.72 5.37
N LEU A 375 -25.47 -34.85 4.31
CA LEU A 375 -25.40 -36.09 3.51
C LEU A 375 -24.84 -37.25 4.34
N HIS A 376 -23.87 -37.00 5.23
CA HIS A 376 -23.37 -38.01 6.16
C HIS A 376 -24.45 -38.43 7.17
N GLU A 377 -25.21 -37.49 7.74
CA GLU A 377 -26.35 -37.78 8.62
C GLU A 377 -27.39 -38.66 7.91
N VAL A 378 -27.88 -38.25 6.74
CA VAL A 378 -28.87 -39.00 5.93
C VAL A 378 -28.35 -40.38 5.53
N SER A 379 -27.07 -40.50 5.12
CA SER A 379 -26.46 -41.79 4.77
C SER A 379 -26.30 -42.71 5.97
N ALA A 380 -25.97 -42.17 7.16
CA ALA A 380 -25.82 -42.96 8.37
C ALA A 380 -27.17 -43.45 8.91
N GLU A 381 -28.21 -42.63 8.85
CA GLU A 381 -29.58 -43.07 9.16
C GLU A 381 -30.05 -44.18 8.22
N ARG A 382 -29.75 -44.07 6.93
CA ARG A 382 -30.06 -45.11 5.93
C ARG A 382 -29.31 -46.42 6.21
N GLU A 383 -27.99 -46.37 6.41
CA GLU A 383 -27.19 -47.56 6.74
C GLU A 383 -27.70 -48.25 8.03
N ALA A 384 -28.09 -47.47 9.05
CA ALA A 384 -28.66 -48.01 10.30
C ALA A 384 -30.05 -48.64 10.12
N LEU A 385 -30.90 -48.08 9.24
CA LEU A 385 -32.20 -48.67 8.89
C LEU A 385 -32.03 -49.97 8.10
N GLU A 386 -31.06 -50.03 7.19
CA GLU A 386 -30.72 -51.23 6.41
C GLU A 386 -30.13 -52.35 7.30
N GLU A 387 -29.26 -52.01 8.27
CA GLU A 387 -28.74 -52.95 9.28
C GLU A 387 -29.86 -53.51 10.18
N LYS A 388 -30.76 -52.64 10.65
CA LYS A 388 -31.93 -53.07 11.43
C LYS A 388 -32.84 -54.01 10.63
N ALA A 389 -33.09 -53.71 9.35
CA ALA A 389 -33.88 -54.55 8.46
C ALA A 389 -33.20 -55.90 8.13
N MET A 390 -31.86 -55.97 8.16
CA MET A 390 -31.10 -57.23 8.06
C MET A 390 -31.28 -58.08 9.33
N LEU A 391 -31.17 -57.46 10.51
CA LEU A 391 -31.36 -58.14 11.80
C LEU A 391 -32.78 -58.72 11.93
N ASP A 392 -33.82 -57.93 11.61
CA ASP A 392 -35.22 -58.39 11.65
C ASP A 392 -35.49 -59.56 10.68
N LYS A 393 -34.81 -59.62 9.53
CA LYS A 393 -34.90 -60.76 8.58
C LYS A 393 -34.15 -62.01 9.05
N SER A 394 -33.15 -61.86 9.93
CA SER A 394 -32.40 -62.99 10.49
C SER A 394 -33.12 -63.71 11.64
N GLY A 395 -34.19 -63.12 12.21
CA GLY A 395 -34.99 -63.68 13.30
C GLY A 395 -35.86 -64.91 12.97
N GLY A 396 -35.64 -65.54 11.81
CA GLY A 396 -36.33 -66.77 11.41
C GLY A 396 -35.67 -68.02 12.00
N SER A 397 -36.31 -68.61 13.02
CA SER A 397 -36.04 -69.95 13.59
C SER A 397 -34.96 -70.12 14.69
N SER A 398 -35.09 -69.40 15.81
CA SER A 398 -35.22 -70.08 17.12
C SER A 398 -35.77 -69.14 18.21
N PHE A 399 -36.69 -69.65 19.03
CA PHE A 399 -37.17 -68.92 20.21
C PHE A 399 -36.09 -68.96 21.30
N SER A 400 -35.37 -67.86 21.49
CA SER A 400 -34.68 -67.56 22.76
C SER A 400 -35.15 -66.21 23.27
N THR A 401 -35.88 -66.24 24.37
CA THR A 401 -36.46 -65.08 25.06
C THR A 401 -35.43 -63.97 25.24
N ILE A 402 -35.74 -62.76 24.74
CA ILE A 402 -34.97 -61.55 25.08
C ILE A 402 -34.95 -61.43 26.60
N SER A 403 -33.76 -61.33 27.20
CA SER A 403 -33.65 -61.34 28.64
C SER A 403 -34.00 -59.97 29.22
N PHE A 404 -34.34 -59.93 30.51
CA PHE A 404 -34.60 -58.67 31.21
C PHE A 404 -33.37 -57.74 31.24
N ALA A 405 -32.16 -58.26 31.00
CA ALA A 405 -30.94 -57.44 30.90
C ALA A 405 -30.91 -56.61 29.60
N ASP A 406 -31.41 -57.15 28.49
CA ASP A 406 -31.24 -56.54 27.15
C ASP A 406 -32.09 -55.27 26.98
N LEU A 407 -33.26 -55.21 27.63
CA LEU A 407 -34.13 -54.03 27.67
C LEU A 407 -33.60 -52.87 28.53
N SER A 408 -32.61 -53.13 29.40
CA SER A 408 -32.03 -52.09 30.29
C SER A 408 -30.99 -51.20 29.61
N SER A 409 -30.43 -51.65 28.48
CA SER A 409 -29.43 -50.89 27.70
C SER A 409 -30.02 -49.73 26.88
N TYR A 410 -31.34 -49.75 26.63
CA TYR A 410 -32.07 -48.75 25.82
C TYR A 410 -32.96 -47.80 26.65
N GLY A 411 -32.73 -47.70 27.96
CA GLY A 411 -33.23 -46.57 28.77
C GLY A 411 -34.69 -46.60 29.23
N PHE A 412 -35.38 -47.75 29.18
CA PHE A 412 -36.73 -47.89 29.74
C PHE A 412 -36.72 -48.22 31.25
N SER A 413 -37.62 -47.59 32.01
CA SER A 413 -37.83 -47.81 33.44
C SER A 413 -39.32 -47.99 33.74
N VAL A 414 -39.72 -49.20 34.18
CA VAL A 414 -41.08 -49.49 34.68
C VAL A 414 -40.98 -50.48 35.85
N GLN A 415 -41.75 -50.24 36.91
CA GLN A 415 -41.82 -51.09 38.11
C GLN A 415 -42.82 -52.26 37.95
N PRO A 416 -42.65 -53.36 38.71
CA PRO A 416 -43.49 -54.55 38.55
C PRO A 416 -44.88 -54.42 39.19
N SER A 417 -45.90 -54.92 38.50
CA SER A 417 -47.22 -55.21 39.06
C SER A 417 -47.75 -56.56 38.54
N THR A 418 -48.67 -57.17 39.29
CA THR A 418 -49.10 -58.58 39.19
C THR A 418 -50.17 -58.83 38.10
N PRO A 419 -50.36 -60.09 37.67
CA PRO A 419 -51.03 -60.41 36.40
C PRO A 419 -52.56 -60.56 36.46
N GLY A 420 -53.24 -60.28 35.34
CA GLY A 420 -54.65 -60.59 35.10
C GLY A 420 -55.04 -60.51 33.62
N SER A 421 -55.49 -61.62 33.04
CA SER A 421 -55.97 -61.78 31.65
C SER A 421 -57.49 -61.49 31.53
N PRO A 422 -58.15 -61.67 30.37
CA PRO A 422 -57.86 -61.20 29.00
C PRO A 422 -59.09 -60.50 28.35
N GLY A 423 -58.94 -59.89 27.15
CA GLY A 423 -60.13 -59.54 26.34
C GLY A 423 -59.93 -58.61 25.12
N ASN A 424 -59.93 -59.21 23.92
CA ASN A 424 -60.20 -58.69 22.57
C ASN A 424 -60.54 -57.18 22.37
N LEU A 425 -59.94 -56.56 21.34
CA LEU A 425 -60.64 -56.27 20.07
C LEU A 425 -59.71 -55.80 18.94
N ALA A 426 -60.24 -55.74 17.71
CA ALA A 426 -59.50 -55.73 16.45
C ALA A 426 -59.22 -54.34 15.84
N VAL A 427 -58.25 -54.33 14.93
CA VAL A 427 -57.85 -53.28 13.95
C VAL A 427 -58.74 -53.45 12.69
N SER A 428 -59.15 -52.48 11.86
CA SER A 428 -58.75 -51.09 11.49
C SER A 428 -59.99 -50.34 10.90
N PRO A 429 -59.92 -49.18 10.17
CA PRO A 429 -58.85 -48.18 9.99
C PRO A 429 -59.30 -46.69 10.12
N GLY A 430 -58.35 -45.77 10.29
CA GLY A 430 -58.53 -44.35 9.92
C GLY A 430 -57.74 -43.30 10.73
N ASN A 431 -56.91 -42.52 10.03
CA ASN A 431 -56.31 -41.23 10.39
C ASN A 431 -55.80 -40.98 11.84
N LEU A 432 -54.48 -40.87 11.98
CA LEU A 432 -53.83 -40.23 13.13
C LEU A 432 -53.11 -38.94 12.70
N ALA A 433 -53.71 -37.81 13.04
CA ALA A 433 -53.01 -36.53 13.22
C ALA A 433 -53.21 -36.12 14.68
N VAL A 434 -52.12 -35.91 15.43
CA VAL A 434 -52.18 -35.43 16.82
C VAL A 434 -51.17 -34.32 17.02
N SER A 435 -51.68 -33.09 17.09
CA SER A 435 -51.01 -31.98 17.77
C SER A 435 -51.26 -32.09 19.28
N PRO A 436 -50.29 -31.79 20.15
CA PRO A 436 -50.54 -31.66 21.60
C PRO A 436 -51.38 -30.41 21.90
N GLY A 437 -52.32 -30.54 22.85
CA GLY A 437 -53.31 -29.49 23.17
C GLY A 437 -52.97 -28.60 24.39
N ASN A 438 -53.72 -27.50 24.50
CA ASN A 438 -53.75 -26.58 25.64
C ASN A 438 -54.62 -27.09 26.80
N LEU A 439 -54.32 -26.61 28.02
CA LEU A 439 -55.27 -26.28 29.11
C LEU A 439 -54.60 -25.14 29.92
N ALA A 440 -55.01 -23.87 29.98
CA ALA A 440 -56.30 -23.15 29.95
C ALA A 440 -57.07 -23.12 31.29
N VAL A 441 -56.95 -22.03 32.05
CA VAL A 441 -57.96 -21.50 33.01
C VAL A 441 -57.88 -19.97 33.13
N SER A 442 -59.03 -19.30 33.13
CA SER A 442 -59.33 -17.92 33.56
C SER A 442 -60.69 -17.95 34.30
N PRO A 443 -61.27 -16.87 34.89
CA PRO A 443 -60.73 -15.58 35.36
C PRO A 443 -61.13 -15.25 36.85
N GLY A 444 -60.74 -14.09 37.40
CA GLY A 444 -61.29 -13.60 38.69
C GLY A 444 -60.73 -12.26 39.21
N ASN A 445 -61.54 -11.20 39.15
CA ASN A 445 -61.34 -9.86 39.76
C ASN A 445 -62.29 -9.72 40.98
N PRO A 446 -62.29 -8.62 41.78
CA PRO A 446 -61.24 -7.66 42.16
C PRO A 446 -61.19 -7.39 43.71
N GLY A 447 -60.34 -6.49 44.23
CA GLY A 447 -60.37 -6.14 45.68
C GLY A 447 -59.41 -5.04 46.18
N ASN A 448 -59.81 -3.78 46.00
CA ASN A 448 -59.25 -2.51 46.52
C ASN A 448 -58.42 -2.50 47.83
N LEU A 449 -57.46 -1.56 47.90
CA LEU A 449 -57.55 -0.40 48.83
C LEU A 449 -56.68 0.81 48.39
N ALA A 450 -57.17 2.03 48.71
CA ALA A 450 -56.62 3.36 48.37
C ALA A 450 -55.30 3.69 49.13
N VAL A 451 -54.34 4.51 48.69
CA VAL A 451 -54.29 5.80 47.93
C VAL A 451 -54.44 7.08 48.79
N SER A 452 -53.29 7.77 49.00
CA SER A 452 -53.12 9.25 49.12
C SER A 452 -53.60 10.00 50.40
N PRO A 453 -53.29 11.32 50.58
CA PRO A 453 -52.03 12.07 50.26
C PRO A 453 -51.62 13.11 51.35
N GLY A 454 -50.48 13.81 51.16
CA GLY A 454 -50.13 15.03 51.91
C GLY A 454 -49.09 15.95 51.23
N LYS A 455 -49.51 17.17 50.83
CA LYS A 455 -48.70 18.36 50.43
C LYS A 455 -49.06 19.53 51.41
N PRO A 456 -48.61 20.82 51.31
CA PRO A 456 -47.68 21.49 50.36
C PRO A 456 -46.66 22.53 50.96
N GLY A 457 -45.76 23.06 50.11
CA GLY A 457 -45.21 24.44 50.17
C GLY A 457 -43.81 24.65 50.82
N ASN A 458 -42.97 25.62 50.39
CA ASN A 458 -43.00 26.46 49.18
C ASN A 458 -41.63 27.15 48.87
N LEU A 459 -41.27 27.24 47.57
CA LEU A 459 -40.45 28.27 46.85
C LEU A 459 -39.02 28.71 47.31
N ALA A 460 -38.00 28.58 46.41
CA ALA A 460 -37.33 29.71 45.69
C ALA A 460 -36.11 29.32 44.75
N VAL A 461 -36.32 29.38 43.43
CA VAL A 461 -35.47 29.92 42.31
C VAL A 461 -33.90 29.76 42.38
N SER A 462 -33.27 28.80 41.66
CA SER A 462 -32.70 28.84 40.26
C SER A 462 -31.24 29.38 40.13
N PRO A 463 -30.44 29.07 39.07
CA PRO A 463 -30.77 28.36 37.80
C PRO A 463 -29.83 27.18 37.38
N GLY A 464 -30.25 26.36 36.41
CA GLY A 464 -29.31 25.56 35.60
C GLY A 464 -29.73 24.18 35.03
N ASN A 465 -30.76 24.11 34.17
CA ASN A 465 -30.92 23.18 33.01
C ASN A 465 -32.41 22.90 32.67
N PRO A 466 -32.78 23.00 31.38
CA PRO A 466 -33.74 22.08 30.76
C PRO A 466 -33.30 21.65 29.33
N GLY A 467 -33.75 20.53 28.77
CA GLY A 467 -34.60 19.48 29.33
C GLY A 467 -34.94 18.41 28.26
N ASN A 468 -35.29 17.21 28.70
CA ASN A 468 -35.92 16.20 27.83
C ASN A 468 -37.33 16.65 27.44
N LEU A 469 -37.76 16.35 26.22
CA LEU A 469 -39.16 16.36 25.82
C LEU A 469 -39.58 14.93 25.44
N ALA A 470 -40.41 14.33 26.30
CA ALA A 470 -41.24 13.20 25.92
C ALA A 470 -42.60 13.73 25.46
N VAL A 471 -43.12 13.21 24.36
CA VAL A 471 -44.52 13.37 23.93
C VAL A 471 -45.12 11.97 23.89
N GLY A 472 -46.28 11.78 24.51
CA GLY A 472 -46.87 10.47 24.76
C GLY A 472 -47.52 9.81 23.54
N PRO A 473 -47.88 8.52 23.64
CA PRO A 473 -48.53 7.78 22.58
C PRO A 473 -50.01 8.18 22.43
N GLY A 474 -50.40 8.58 21.23
CA GLY A 474 -51.80 8.72 20.83
C GLY A 474 -52.27 7.45 20.13
N ASN A 475 -53.35 6.84 20.64
CA ASN A 475 -53.96 5.64 20.06
C ASN A 475 -54.50 5.91 18.65
N LEU A 476 -54.42 4.89 17.77
CA LEU A 476 -55.51 4.56 16.85
C LEU A 476 -55.49 3.07 16.54
N ALA A 477 -56.58 2.39 16.88
CA ALA A 477 -56.71 0.94 16.76
C ALA A 477 -57.04 0.52 15.33
N VAL A 478 -56.54 -0.65 14.92
CA VAL A 478 -57.01 -1.37 13.74
C VAL A 478 -58.10 -2.35 14.17
N SER A 479 -59.24 -2.33 13.48
CA SER A 479 -60.26 -3.39 13.53
C SER A 479 -61.12 -3.36 12.25
N PRO A 480 -61.74 -4.48 11.84
CA PRO A 480 -61.82 -4.83 10.42
C PRO A 480 -63.25 -5.06 9.88
N ALA A 481 -63.31 -5.62 8.67
CA ALA A 481 -64.49 -6.02 7.90
C ALA A 481 -65.22 -4.86 7.14
N ASN A 482 -65.88 -5.07 6.00
CA ASN A 482 -66.33 -6.35 5.42
C ASN A 482 -66.50 -6.33 3.88
N THR A 483 -66.42 -7.51 3.26
CA THR A 483 -67.06 -7.95 1.97
C THR A 483 -67.17 -7.02 0.75
N LEU A 484 -66.73 -7.52 -0.41
CA LEU A 484 -67.65 -8.10 -1.41
C LEU A 484 -66.96 -8.94 -2.50
N SER A 485 -67.64 -9.99 -2.92
CA SER A 485 -67.22 -11.01 -3.91
C SER A 485 -67.88 -10.79 -5.28
N VAL A 486 -67.17 -11.02 -6.39
CA VAL A 486 -67.75 -11.42 -7.69
C VAL A 486 -66.79 -12.37 -8.42
N THR A 487 -67.32 -13.46 -8.98
CA THR A 487 -66.64 -14.49 -9.78
C THR A 487 -66.71 -14.22 -11.30
N PRO A 488 -65.90 -14.89 -12.15
CA PRO A 488 -65.65 -14.44 -13.54
C PRO A 488 -66.59 -15.06 -14.59
N ARG A 489 -66.61 -14.52 -15.82
CA ARG A 489 -66.71 -15.30 -17.09
C ARG A 489 -66.60 -14.47 -18.39
N ASN A 490 -65.97 -15.11 -19.38
CA ASN A 490 -66.29 -15.18 -20.83
C ASN A 490 -65.95 -14.05 -21.86
N THR A 491 -65.01 -14.42 -22.74
CA THR A 491 -65.05 -14.41 -24.24
C THR A 491 -65.45 -13.16 -25.05
N HIS A 492 -64.57 -12.75 -25.99
CA HIS A 492 -64.81 -12.99 -27.43
C HIS A 492 -63.57 -12.73 -28.33
N ASP A 493 -63.61 -13.30 -29.54
CA ASP A 493 -62.57 -13.38 -30.58
C ASP A 493 -62.47 -12.17 -31.52
N VAL A 494 -61.53 -12.29 -32.48
CA VAL A 494 -61.35 -11.69 -33.84
C VAL A 494 -59.92 -11.10 -33.96
N ASN A 495 -58.89 -11.78 -34.53
CA ASN A 495 -58.66 -12.33 -35.89
C ASN A 495 -58.48 -11.18 -36.94
N ILE A 496 -57.44 -11.04 -37.79
CA ILE A 496 -57.03 -11.91 -38.94
C ILE A 496 -55.62 -11.50 -39.53
N SER A 497 -54.87 -12.49 -40.06
CA SER A 497 -53.75 -12.44 -41.09
C SER A 497 -52.39 -11.79 -40.77
N GLY A 498 -51.23 -12.25 -41.32
CA GLY A 498 -50.93 -13.40 -42.21
C GLY A 498 -49.41 -13.75 -42.22
N PHE A 499 -49.00 -15.03 -42.38
CA PHE A 499 -48.52 -15.70 -43.63
C PHE A 499 -47.15 -15.20 -44.16
N CYS A 500 -46.14 -15.99 -44.56
CA CYS A 500 -45.88 -17.45 -44.71
C CYS A 500 -44.41 -17.76 -44.21
N ASP A 501 -43.77 -18.95 -44.26
CA ASP A 501 -43.94 -20.13 -45.11
C ASP A 501 -43.13 -21.39 -44.65
N LEU A 502 -43.35 -22.53 -45.33
CA LEU A 502 -42.58 -23.81 -45.42
C LEU A 502 -42.97 -25.07 -44.60
N ARG A 503 -42.77 -26.21 -45.31
CA ARG A 503 -43.33 -27.58 -45.21
C ARG A 503 -42.41 -28.53 -46.05
N ASP A 504 -42.52 -29.87 -46.14
CA ASP A 504 -43.45 -30.94 -45.70
C ASP A 504 -42.62 -32.28 -45.58
N MET A 505 -43.00 -33.31 -44.78
CA MET A 505 -43.70 -34.60 -45.13
C MET A 505 -42.84 -35.58 -46.03
N GLU A 506 -42.81 -36.93 -45.93
CA GLU A 506 -43.76 -38.01 -45.51
C GLU A 506 -43.08 -39.36 -45.04
N SER A 507 -43.91 -40.32 -44.54
CA SER A 507 -43.88 -41.84 -44.61
C SER A 507 -42.56 -42.66 -44.46
N TRP A 508 -42.43 -43.70 -43.60
CA TRP A 508 -43.12 -45.00 -43.33
C TRP A 508 -42.52 -46.25 -44.02
N GLU A 509 -42.14 -47.23 -43.17
CA GLU A 509 -42.01 -48.71 -43.35
C GLU A 509 -41.08 -49.32 -44.44
N ASP A 510 -40.11 -50.19 -44.05
CA ASP A 510 -40.32 -51.66 -43.99
C ASP A 510 -39.13 -52.41 -43.29
N CYS A 511 -39.25 -53.73 -43.09
CA CYS A 511 -38.55 -54.56 -42.09
C CYS A 511 -37.20 -55.18 -42.54
N GLY A 512 -36.31 -55.53 -41.57
CA GLY A 512 -34.98 -56.09 -41.87
C GLY A 512 -34.16 -56.74 -40.74
N VAL A 513 -34.78 -57.59 -39.91
CA VAL A 513 -34.15 -58.68 -39.08
C VAL A 513 -32.82 -58.41 -38.33
N GLY A 514 -32.92 -58.30 -37.00
CA GLY A 514 -32.08 -59.10 -36.08
C GLY A 514 -30.89 -58.43 -35.39
N LEU A 515 -31.05 -58.11 -34.09
CA LEU A 515 -30.33 -58.80 -33.01
C LEU A 515 -30.98 -58.46 -31.64
N LEU A 516 -30.84 -59.35 -30.67
CA LEU A 516 -31.30 -59.12 -29.29
C LEU A 516 -30.51 -57.98 -28.63
N GLN A 517 -31.21 -56.97 -28.10
CA GLN A 517 -30.72 -56.17 -26.98
C GLN A 517 -31.82 -56.04 -25.91
N VAL A 518 -31.36 -56.00 -24.67
CA VAL A 518 -32.16 -56.02 -23.45
C VAL A 518 -32.79 -54.65 -23.22
N GLU A 519 -34.02 -54.60 -22.71
CA GLU A 519 -34.58 -53.38 -22.14
C GLU A 519 -33.81 -53.04 -20.85
N GLU A 520 -32.91 -52.05 -20.92
CA GLU A 520 -32.39 -51.39 -19.73
C GLU A 520 -33.41 -50.33 -19.30
N GLU A 521 -33.96 -50.48 -18.08
CA GLU A 521 -34.78 -49.43 -17.47
C GLU A 521 -33.94 -48.15 -17.26
N PRO A 522 -34.54 -46.95 -17.35
CA PRO A 522 -33.82 -45.71 -17.15
C PRO A 522 -33.32 -45.62 -15.70
N VAL A 523 -32.00 -45.61 -15.52
CA VAL A 523 -31.38 -45.32 -14.23
C VAL A 523 -31.61 -43.84 -13.90
N ASP A 524 -32.46 -43.59 -12.91
CA ASP A 524 -32.79 -42.25 -12.43
C ASP A 524 -31.59 -41.69 -11.61
N GLU A 525 -30.72 -40.92 -12.27
CA GLU A 525 -29.53 -40.31 -11.66
C GLU A 525 -29.92 -39.23 -10.63
N THR A 526 -30.15 -39.66 -9.39
CA THR A 526 -30.46 -38.78 -8.26
C THR A 526 -29.27 -37.88 -7.94
N THR A 527 -29.44 -36.57 -8.07
CA THR A 527 -28.35 -35.59 -7.90
C THR A 527 -28.15 -35.21 -6.42
N LEU A 528 -27.02 -34.54 -6.11
CA LEU A 528 -26.77 -34.04 -4.76
C LEU A 528 -27.83 -33.01 -4.29
N ALA A 529 -28.45 -32.30 -5.24
CA ALA A 529 -29.52 -31.35 -4.98
C ALA A 529 -30.88 -32.02 -4.67
N ASP A 530 -31.12 -33.22 -5.21
CA ASP A 530 -32.34 -34.00 -4.89
C ASP A 530 -32.24 -34.63 -3.50
N LEU A 531 -31.03 -35.06 -3.09
CA LEU A 531 -30.76 -35.65 -1.79
C LEU A 531 -30.72 -34.60 -0.66
N VAL A 532 -30.15 -33.42 -0.92
CA VAL A 532 -29.96 -32.35 0.06
C VAL A 532 -30.35 -31.00 -0.57
N PRO A 533 -31.65 -30.71 -0.76
CA PRO A 533 -32.12 -29.48 -1.40
C PRO A 533 -31.88 -28.22 -0.56
N GLY A 534 -31.93 -27.05 -1.22
CA GLY A 534 -31.91 -25.72 -0.57
C GLY A 534 -30.57 -24.98 -0.57
N TYR A 535 -29.56 -25.45 -1.31
CA TYR A 535 -28.24 -24.79 -1.41
C TYR A 535 -27.98 -24.21 -2.80
N ALA A 536 -26.94 -23.38 -2.94
CA ALA A 536 -26.56 -22.80 -4.22
C ALA A 536 -25.85 -23.83 -5.13
N GLU A 537 -26.08 -23.74 -6.45
CA GLU A 537 -25.45 -24.60 -7.48
C GLU A 537 -23.92 -24.73 -7.31
N GLY A 538 -23.24 -23.62 -7.03
CA GLY A 538 -21.78 -23.61 -6.82
C GLY A 538 -21.31 -24.28 -5.52
N ALA A 539 -22.20 -24.50 -4.54
CA ALA A 539 -21.91 -25.29 -3.34
C ALA A 539 -22.00 -26.79 -3.64
N TYR A 540 -23.04 -27.23 -4.38
CA TYR A 540 -23.14 -28.61 -4.87
C TYR A 540 -21.93 -28.98 -5.73
N GLY A 541 -21.57 -28.15 -6.71
CA GLY A 541 -20.41 -28.40 -7.58
C GLY A 541 -19.07 -28.45 -6.82
N LEU A 542 -18.94 -27.80 -5.66
CA LEU A 542 -17.78 -27.95 -4.78
C LEU A 542 -17.84 -29.27 -3.97
N ALA A 543 -19.00 -29.59 -3.39
CA ALA A 543 -19.20 -30.82 -2.64
C ALA A 543 -19.00 -32.08 -3.51
N GLU A 544 -19.61 -32.12 -4.70
CA GLU A 544 -19.43 -33.18 -5.70
C GLU A 544 -17.99 -33.33 -6.13
N LYS A 545 -17.28 -32.22 -6.41
CA LYS A 545 -15.87 -32.26 -6.78
C LYS A 545 -14.99 -32.85 -5.67
N VAL A 546 -15.31 -32.58 -4.40
CA VAL A 546 -14.60 -33.19 -3.26
C VAL A 546 -14.95 -34.68 -3.16
N LEU A 547 -16.23 -35.07 -3.27
CA LEU A 547 -16.67 -36.47 -3.27
C LEU A 547 -15.98 -37.27 -4.40
N GLN A 548 -16.00 -36.78 -5.64
CA GLN A 548 -15.32 -37.36 -6.81
C GLN A 548 -13.79 -37.45 -6.63
N SER A 549 -13.17 -36.52 -5.89
CA SER A 549 -11.73 -36.59 -5.58
C SER A 549 -11.37 -37.61 -4.49
N THR A 550 -12.37 -38.14 -3.77
CA THR A 550 -12.18 -39.10 -2.66
C THR A 550 -12.75 -40.49 -2.94
N SER A 551 -13.52 -40.67 -4.01
CA SER A 551 -13.94 -41.97 -4.53
C SER A 551 -12.80 -42.66 -5.29
N SER A 552 -12.89 -43.99 -5.45
CA SER A 552 -11.94 -44.74 -6.30
C SER A 552 -12.30 -44.61 -7.78
N PRO A 553 -11.33 -44.58 -8.71
CA PRO A 553 -11.54 -44.31 -10.14
C PRO A 553 -12.25 -45.44 -10.92
N CYS A 554 -12.93 -46.37 -10.23
CA CYS A 554 -13.64 -47.51 -10.82
C CYS A 554 -15.12 -47.57 -10.41
N ILE A 555 -15.66 -46.51 -9.78
CA ILE A 555 -17.06 -46.43 -9.37
C ILE A 555 -17.73 -45.33 -10.22
N PRO A 556 -18.76 -45.65 -11.04
CA PRO A 556 -19.53 -44.64 -11.76
C PRO A 556 -20.34 -43.75 -10.80
N PRO A 557 -20.74 -42.54 -11.21
CA PRO A 557 -21.51 -41.64 -10.36
C PRO A 557 -22.97 -42.13 -10.18
N SER A 558 -23.23 -43.05 -9.25
CA SER A 558 -24.59 -43.54 -8.98
C SER A 558 -24.94 -43.59 -7.48
N SER A 559 -25.86 -42.70 -7.09
CA SER A 559 -26.83 -42.72 -5.98
C SER A 559 -26.44 -43.08 -4.52
N THR A 560 -25.28 -43.67 -4.20
CA THR A 560 -24.84 -43.89 -2.81
C THR A 560 -23.32 -43.81 -2.63
N TYR A 561 -22.83 -42.62 -2.28
CA TYR A 561 -21.52 -42.50 -1.64
C TYR A 561 -21.61 -43.13 -0.24
N SER A 562 -20.76 -44.12 0.08
CA SER A 562 -20.76 -44.72 1.41
C SER A 562 -20.42 -43.70 2.50
N THR A 563 -20.89 -43.90 3.74
CA THR A 563 -20.53 -43.06 4.89
C THR A 563 -19.02 -42.86 5.01
N ALA A 564 -18.23 -43.91 4.80
CA ALA A 564 -16.76 -43.85 4.80
C ALA A 564 -16.16 -42.99 3.67
N THR A 565 -16.85 -42.83 2.54
CA THR A 565 -16.45 -41.92 1.44
C THR A 565 -16.86 -40.48 1.74
N ILE A 566 -18.06 -40.27 2.28
CA ILE A 566 -18.52 -38.94 2.71
C ILE A 566 -17.64 -38.41 3.85
N GLN A 567 -17.27 -39.25 4.82
CA GLN A 567 -16.36 -38.88 5.92
C GLN A 567 -14.94 -38.51 5.42
N LYS A 568 -14.46 -39.17 4.35
CA LYS A 568 -13.24 -38.75 3.65
C LYS A 568 -13.45 -37.40 2.96
N ALA A 569 -14.59 -37.17 2.30
CA ALA A 569 -14.91 -35.90 1.68
C ALA A 569 -15.01 -34.74 2.70
N ILE A 570 -15.64 -34.95 3.87
CA ILE A 570 -15.64 -34.00 5.02
C ILE A 570 -14.19 -33.70 5.45
N SER A 571 -13.36 -34.73 5.57
CA SER A 571 -11.94 -34.58 5.90
C SER A 571 -11.18 -33.81 4.82
N SER A 572 -11.46 -34.06 3.54
CA SER A 572 -10.82 -33.40 2.40
C SER A 572 -11.27 -31.94 2.20
N ILE A 573 -12.55 -31.61 2.36
CA ILE A 573 -13.01 -30.21 2.31
C ILE A 573 -12.41 -29.37 3.44
N SER A 574 -12.12 -29.98 4.60
CA SER A 574 -11.37 -29.31 5.68
C SER A 574 -9.95 -28.89 5.27
N THR A 575 -9.40 -29.43 4.17
CA THR A 575 -8.11 -29.03 3.60
C THR A 575 -8.20 -27.92 2.56
N TYR A 576 -9.40 -27.54 2.13
CA TYR A 576 -9.63 -26.49 1.13
C TYR A 576 -9.54 -25.10 1.75
N TYR A 577 -8.71 -24.24 1.17
CA TYR A 577 -8.59 -22.84 1.57
C TYR A 577 -9.43 -21.95 0.64
N PRO A 578 -10.64 -21.52 1.02
CA PRO A 578 -11.35 -20.49 0.27
C PRO A 578 -10.57 -19.16 0.34
N PRO A 579 -10.85 -18.19 -0.55
CA PRO A 579 -10.12 -16.93 -0.63
C PRO A 579 -10.44 -15.99 0.53
N TRP A 580 -9.97 -16.30 1.74
CA TRP A 580 -10.12 -15.45 2.92
C TRP A 580 -9.64 -14.02 2.63
N TYR A 581 -10.36 -13.02 3.15
CA TYR A 581 -10.01 -11.62 2.94
C TYR A 581 -10.38 -10.75 4.13
N GLN A 582 -9.83 -9.54 4.10
CA GLN A 582 -10.03 -8.51 5.11
C GLN A 582 -10.42 -7.20 4.45
N LEU A 583 -10.98 -6.29 5.23
CA LEU A 583 -11.33 -4.93 4.83
C LEU A 583 -10.41 -3.93 5.54
N ILE A 584 -10.25 -2.75 4.96
CA ILE A 584 -9.56 -1.63 5.60
C ILE A 584 -10.21 -0.30 5.18
N PHE A 585 -10.28 0.65 6.10
CA PHE A 585 -10.77 1.99 5.85
C PHE A 585 -9.95 3.06 6.59
N ASP A 586 -10.01 4.29 6.09
CA ASP A 586 -9.32 5.46 6.65
C ASP A 586 -10.00 6.76 6.15
N ASN A 587 -9.76 7.86 6.86
CA ASN A 587 -10.29 9.18 6.52
C ASN A 587 -9.61 9.80 5.30
N LEU A 588 -10.42 10.05 4.28
CA LEU A 588 -10.03 10.88 3.14
C LEU A 588 -10.24 12.37 3.41
N ASP A 589 -9.58 12.90 4.44
CA ASP A 589 -9.64 14.33 4.77
C ASP A 589 -8.90 15.21 3.75
N PHE A 590 -9.57 16.25 3.26
CA PHE A 590 -8.94 17.33 2.49
C PHE A 590 -9.80 18.62 2.42
N ILE A 591 -9.11 19.75 2.31
CA ILE A 591 -9.72 21.07 2.12
C ILE A 591 -9.61 21.49 0.65
N ILE A 592 -10.71 21.96 0.06
CA ILE A 592 -10.70 22.74 -1.18
C ILE A 592 -10.79 24.22 -0.81
N THR A 593 -9.75 24.97 -1.17
CA THR A 593 -9.69 26.42 -0.97
C THR A 593 -10.53 27.15 -2.02
N ALA A 594 -11.38 28.06 -1.58
CA ALA A 594 -12.05 28.98 -2.48
C ALA A 594 -11.01 29.94 -3.09
N LYS A 595 -11.09 30.19 -4.41
CA LYS A 595 -10.15 31.10 -5.10
C LYS A 595 -10.38 32.55 -4.70
N HIS A 596 -11.63 32.90 -4.42
CA HIS A 596 -12.08 34.17 -3.89
C HIS A 596 -12.97 33.80 -2.71
N GLN A 597 -12.60 34.23 -1.51
CA GLN A 597 -13.39 33.94 -0.32
C GLN A 597 -14.45 35.02 -0.15
N GLY A 598 -15.68 34.61 0.16
CA GLY A 598 -16.82 35.48 0.43
C GLY A 598 -17.84 34.75 1.29
N HIS A 599 -18.93 35.42 1.66
CA HIS A 599 -19.98 34.85 2.50
C HIS A 599 -20.48 33.48 1.97
N ASP A 600 -20.74 33.40 0.67
CA ASP A 600 -21.30 32.21 0.02
C ASP A 600 -20.24 31.24 -0.51
N ASP A 601 -18.99 31.72 -0.65
CA ASP A 601 -17.86 31.00 -1.27
C ASP A 601 -16.74 30.79 -0.24
N ASN A 602 -16.97 29.86 0.69
CA ASN A 602 -16.02 29.48 1.73
C ASN A 602 -15.13 28.28 1.34
N ASN A 603 -14.04 28.07 2.09
CA ASN A 603 -13.25 26.85 1.97
C ASN A 603 -14.11 25.64 2.37
N LYS A 604 -14.15 24.61 1.52
CA LYS A 604 -14.92 23.39 1.77
C LYS A 604 -14.00 22.34 2.37
N ASN A 605 -14.30 21.90 3.58
CA ASN A 605 -13.63 20.78 4.23
C ASN A 605 -14.44 19.50 3.95
N TYR A 606 -13.78 18.45 3.48
CA TYR A 606 -14.41 17.18 3.16
C TYR A 606 -13.88 16.10 4.10
N HIS A 607 -14.83 15.40 4.74
CA HIS A 607 -14.62 14.28 5.65
C HIS A 607 -15.37 13.07 5.07
N TRP A 608 -14.65 12.21 4.36
CA TRP A 608 -15.17 11.02 3.68
C TRP A 608 -14.32 9.82 4.06
N VAL A 609 -14.85 8.60 3.92
CA VAL A 609 -14.09 7.37 4.14
C VAL A 609 -13.68 6.75 2.81
N HIS A 610 -12.40 6.36 2.70
CA HIS A 610 -11.86 5.57 1.59
C HIS A 610 -11.52 4.17 2.07
N GLN A 611 -11.79 3.18 1.22
CA GLN A 611 -11.90 1.78 1.63
C GLN A 611 -11.32 0.82 0.59
N GLY A 612 -10.75 -0.28 1.07
CA GLY A 612 -10.21 -1.36 0.25
C GLY A 612 -10.35 -2.72 0.93
N SER A 613 -10.03 -3.76 0.17
CA SER A 613 -10.00 -5.14 0.63
C SER A 613 -8.71 -5.82 0.16
N PHE A 614 -8.23 -6.76 0.97
CA PHE A 614 -6.99 -7.50 0.73
C PHE A 614 -7.26 -8.97 0.98
N GLN A 615 -6.85 -9.83 0.05
CA GLN A 615 -6.90 -11.27 0.24
C GLN A 615 -5.79 -11.68 1.21
N ASP A 616 -6.11 -12.57 2.13
CA ASP A 616 -5.14 -13.21 3.02
C ASP A 616 -4.17 -14.05 2.18
N ARG A 617 -2.87 -13.94 2.48
CA ARG A 617 -1.83 -14.76 1.83
C ARG A 617 -1.45 -15.97 2.66
N VAL A 618 -1.62 -15.86 3.97
CA VAL A 618 -1.47 -16.96 4.91
C VAL A 618 -2.87 -17.44 5.29
N SER A 619 -3.16 -18.69 4.95
CA SER A 619 -4.42 -19.36 5.28
C SER A 619 -4.17 -20.51 6.26
N SER A 620 -5.20 -20.91 7.01
CA SER A 620 -5.12 -22.04 7.94
C SER A 620 -6.46 -22.76 8.06
N ASN A 621 -6.40 -24.07 8.30
CA ASN A 621 -7.57 -24.94 8.54
C ASN A 621 -7.87 -25.07 10.03
N LEU A 622 -7.57 -24.01 10.78
CA LEU A 622 -7.81 -23.95 12.21
C LEU A 622 -9.33 -23.81 12.48
N PRO A 623 -9.83 -24.22 13.66
CA PRO A 623 -11.23 -24.08 13.99
C PRO A 623 -11.75 -22.63 13.89
N ASN A 624 -13.00 -22.50 13.44
CA ASN A 624 -13.70 -21.21 13.26
C ASN A 624 -14.95 -21.07 14.16
N SER A 625 -15.30 -22.10 14.94
CA SER A 625 -16.59 -22.23 15.62
C SER A 625 -16.71 -21.51 16.97
N ALA A 626 -15.65 -21.45 17.77
CA ALA A 626 -15.69 -20.93 19.15
C ALA A 626 -14.40 -20.17 19.53
N PRO A 627 -14.45 -19.25 20.51
CA PRO A 627 -13.27 -18.67 21.16
C PRO A 627 -12.31 -19.75 21.68
N GLN A 628 -11.02 -19.41 21.77
CA GLN A 628 -9.98 -20.35 22.22
C GLN A 628 -10.06 -20.69 23.71
N LYS A 629 -10.43 -19.72 24.54
CA LYS A 629 -10.64 -19.86 25.99
C LYS A 629 -11.39 -18.67 26.54
N ALA A 630 -12.00 -18.82 27.71
CA ALA A 630 -12.59 -17.70 28.44
C ALA A 630 -11.52 -16.68 28.84
N LEU A 631 -11.90 -15.40 28.94
CA LEU A 631 -11.07 -14.33 29.47
C LEU A 631 -10.72 -14.53 30.96
N ALA A 632 -11.46 -15.38 31.67
CA ALA A 632 -11.09 -15.81 33.02
C ALA A 632 -9.77 -16.61 33.04
N ASP A 633 -9.50 -17.38 31.97
CA ASP A 633 -8.35 -18.27 31.81
C ASP A 633 -7.22 -17.64 30.95
N PHE A 634 -7.35 -16.34 30.65
CA PHE A 634 -6.33 -15.58 29.95
C PHE A 634 -5.26 -15.08 30.93
N ASP A 635 -4.07 -15.71 30.92
CA ASP A 635 -2.93 -15.22 31.69
C ASP A 635 -2.44 -13.89 31.08
N LEU A 636 -2.53 -12.84 31.88
CA LEU A 636 -2.03 -11.51 31.54
C LEU A 636 -0.50 -11.46 31.48
N ALA A 637 0.21 -12.48 31.97
CA ALA A 637 1.66 -12.60 31.81
C ALA A 637 2.07 -12.90 30.35
N ASP A 638 1.26 -13.62 29.57
CA ASP A 638 1.52 -13.96 28.14
C ASP A 638 1.69 -12.74 27.23
N VAL A 639 1.21 -11.58 27.70
CA VAL A 639 1.25 -10.27 27.05
C VAL A 639 2.59 -9.55 27.29
N LEU A 640 3.28 -9.89 28.38
CA LEU A 640 4.56 -9.28 28.74
C LEU A 640 5.68 -9.88 27.87
N PRO A 641 6.79 -9.15 27.68
CA PRO A 641 7.97 -9.72 27.04
C PRO A 641 8.71 -10.59 28.07
N THR A 642 8.21 -11.83 28.26
CA THR A 642 8.78 -12.90 29.10
C THR A 642 10.20 -13.26 28.69
N GLU A 643 10.90 -14.09 29.47
CA GLU A 643 12.28 -14.47 29.19
C GLU A 643 12.47 -15.04 27.77
N ASP A 644 11.62 -15.95 27.31
CA ASP A 644 11.66 -16.51 25.96
C ASP A 644 11.55 -15.41 24.88
N ILE A 645 10.61 -14.47 25.07
CA ILE A 645 10.41 -13.32 24.17
C ILE A 645 11.64 -12.40 24.17
N GLN A 646 12.30 -12.23 25.32
CA GLN A 646 13.57 -11.48 25.39
C GLN A 646 14.70 -12.21 24.66
N GLN A 647 14.79 -13.54 24.76
CA GLN A 647 15.76 -14.35 24.02
C GLN A 647 15.52 -14.27 22.50
N GLU A 648 14.26 -14.24 22.06
CA GLU A 648 13.91 -14.03 20.65
C GLU A 648 14.22 -12.60 20.16
N LEU A 649 13.91 -11.57 20.95
CA LEU A 649 14.28 -10.19 20.64
C LEU A 649 15.82 -10.07 20.53
N ARG A 650 16.56 -10.67 21.47
CA ARG A 650 18.03 -10.77 21.44
C ARG A 650 18.54 -11.45 20.16
N ARG A 651 18.00 -12.63 19.80
CA ARG A 651 18.35 -13.35 18.55
C ARG A 651 18.14 -12.47 17.31
N ASN A 652 17.05 -11.71 17.29
CA ASN A 652 16.77 -10.76 16.21
C ASN A 652 17.76 -9.58 16.18
N TYR A 653 18.10 -9.00 17.33
CA TYR A 653 19.09 -7.91 17.42
C TYR A 653 20.48 -8.35 16.96
N ILE A 654 20.91 -9.58 17.29
CA ILE A 654 22.18 -10.18 16.82
C ILE A 654 22.25 -10.14 15.29
N ILE A 655 21.21 -10.60 14.60
CA ILE A 655 21.15 -10.60 13.12
C ILE A 655 21.15 -9.16 12.57
N LEU A 656 20.40 -8.25 13.20
CA LEU A 656 20.33 -6.84 12.77
C LEU A 656 21.68 -6.10 12.94
N ILE A 657 22.45 -6.42 13.98
CA ILE A 657 23.80 -5.86 14.20
C ILE A 657 24.81 -6.50 13.25
N ALA A 658 24.78 -7.82 13.06
CA ALA A 658 25.63 -8.51 12.09
C ALA A 658 25.52 -7.90 10.67
N ARG A 659 24.30 -7.56 10.22
CA ARG A 659 24.06 -6.83 8.95
C ARG A 659 24.74 -5.46 8.88
N VAL A 660 24.90 -4.76 10.01
CA VAL A 660 25.59 -3.46 10.08
C VAL A 660 27.10 -3.68 10.07
N MET A 661 27.61 -4.63 10.87
CA MET A 661 29.03 -4.99 10.93
C MET A 661 29.59 -5.32 9.54
N VAL A 662 29.04 -6.33 8.86
CA VAL A 662 29.52 -6.76 7.52
C VAL A 662 29.37 -5.69 6.45
N LYS A 663 28.51 -4.69 6.65
CA LYS A 663 28.23 -3.65 5.65
C LYS A 663 29.18 -2.45 5.74
N TYR A 664 29.64 -2.11 6.94
CA TYR A 664 30.34 -0.85 7.21
C TYR A 664 31.74 -1.03 7.81
N ILE A 665 32.05 -2.15 8.46
CA ILE A 665 33.38 -2.42 9.03
C ILE A 665 34.18 -3.24 8.00
N PRO A 666 35.32 -2.73 7.49
CA PRO A 666 36.12 -3.41 6.47
C PRO A 666 36.50 -4.86 6.82
N ALA A 667 36.94 -5.09 8.07
CA ALA A 667 37.36 -6.42 8.55
C ALA A 667 36.28 -7.51 8.43
N PHE A 668 34.99 -7.16 8.45
CA PHE A 668 33.89 -8.13 8.31
C PHE A 668 33.33 -8.22 6.88
N HIS A 669 33.95 -7.56 5.89
CA HIS A 669 33.43 -7.54 4.53
C HIS A 669 33.46 -8.91 3.84
N SER A 670 34.41 -9.78 4.19
CA SER A 670 34.46 -11.16 3.68
C SER A 670 33.27 -12.00 4.12
N LEU A 671 32.58 -11.65 5.22
CA LEU A 671 31.44 -12.40 5.78
C LEU A 671 30.06 -11.93 5.24
N LYS A 672 30.02 -11.08 4.21
CA LYS A 672 28.75 -10.60 3.60
C LYS A 672 27.90 -11.70 2.98
N ASP A 673 28.55 -12.78 2.51
CA ASP A 673 27.93 -13.95 1.89
C ASP A 673 27.21 -14.86 2.90
N VAL A 674 27.68 -14.89 4.16
CA VAL A 674 27.10 -15.70 5.25
C VAL A 674 26.08 -14.93 6.10
N ALA A 675 26.04 -13.60 5.98
CA ALA A 675 25.10 -12.75 6.72
C ALA A 675 23.63 -13.01 6.36
N VAL A 676 22.76 -13.08 7.38
CA VAL A 676 21.33 -13.38 7.24
C VAL A 676 20.55 -12.11 6.87
N TRP A 677 20.32 -11.88 5.57
CA TRP A 677 19.66 -10.66 5.05
C TRP A 677 18.12 -10.66 5.17
N HIS A 678 17.50 -11.83 5.14
CA HIS A 678 16.09 -12.07 5.44
C HIS A 678 16.03 -13.04 6.62
N ILE A 679 15.24 -12.76 7.65
CA ILE A 679 15.08 -13.69 8.78
C ILE A 679 13.99 -14.69 8.37
N PRO A 680 14.28 -16.00 8.31
CA PRO A 680 13.32 -16.99 7.87
C PRO A 680 12.22 -17.18 8.91
N HIS A 681 10.99 -17.37 8.43
CA HIS A 681 9.81 -17.70 9.22
C HIS A 681 8.91 -18.64 8.39
N GLN A 682 7.97 -19.33 9.05
CA GLN A 682 7.18 -20.42 8.47
C GLN A 682 6.32 -20.05 7.24
N TYR A 683 6.08 -18.76 6.99
CA TYR A 683 5.28 -18.27 5.86
C TYR A 683 6.06 -17.32 4.93
N GLU A 684 7.40 -17.46 4.86
CA GLU A 684 8.22 -16.55 4.05
C GLU A 684 7.92 -16.64 2.55
N GLU A 685 7.44 -17.79 2.06
CA GLU A 685 7.04 -17.98 0.67
C GLU A 685 5.76 -17.22 0.36
N GLU A 686 4.71 -17.39 1.17
CA GLU A 686 3.42 -16.69 1.11
C GLU A 686 3.62 -15.17 1.17
N MET A 687 4.42 -14.71 2.14
CA MET A 687 4.67 -13.28 2.33
C MET A 687 5.56 -12.68 1.22
N SER A 688 6.27 -13.50 0.47
CA SER A 688 6.98 -13.09 -0.74
C SER A 688 6.06 -12.96 -1.97
N LYS A 689 4.89 -13.62 -2.00
CA LYS A 689 3.93 -13.50 -3.11
C LYS A 689 3.35 -12.08 -3.16
N LYS A 690 3.09 -11.57 -4.37
CA LYS A 690 2.40 -10.28 -4.58
C LYS A 690 0.99 -10.38 -4.00
N SER A 691 0.57 -9.40 -3.21
CA SER A 691 -0.77 -9.37 -2.62
C SER A 691 -1.85 -9.07 -3.64
N GLU A 692 -3.00 -9.68 -3.43
CA GLU A 692 -4.24 -9.34 -4.13
C GLU A 692 -5.01 -8.27 -3.34
N GLN A 693 -5.44 -7.21 -4.01
CA GLN A 693 -6.05 -6.02 -3.39
C GLN A 693 -7.14 -5.43 -4.29
N VAL A 694 -8.22 -4.91 -3.70
CA VAL A 694 -9.38 -4.35 -4.40
C VAL A 694 -9.79 -3.04 -3.72
N TRP A 695 -10.17 -2.02 -4.51
CA TRP A 695 -10.52 -0.69 -4.00
C TRP A 695 -12.04 -0.46 -4.06
N LEU A 696 -12.67 -0.35 -2.89
CA LEU A 696 -14.13 -0.35 -2.72
C LEU A 696 -14.77 1.04 -2.86
N GLY A 697 -14.01 2.04 -3.33
CA GLY A 697 -14.50 3.39 -3.56
C GLY A 697 -14.59 4.25 -2.29
N LEU A 698 -15.58 5.14 -2.23
CA LEU A 698 -15.77 6.11 -1.15
C LEU A 698 -17.14 5.96 -0.50
N GLN A 699 -17.18 6.22 0.81
CA GLN A 699 -18.40 6.55 1.54
C GLN A 699 -18.38 8.04 1.91
N PHE A 700 -19.45 8.78 1.62
CA PHE A 700 -19.58 10.21 1.91
C PHE A 700 -20.06 10.44 3.35
N LYS A 701 -19.30 9.88 4.28
CA LYS A 701 -19.62 9.72 5.69
C LYS A 701 -18.43 10.10 6.54
N ASN A 702 -18.70 10.72 7.68
CA ASN A 702 -17.68 11.18 8.61
C ASN A 702 -17.63 10.24 9.82
N GLU A 703 -16.62 9.38 9.93
CA GLU A 703 -16.47 8.45 11.06
C GLU A 703 -16.44 9.13 12.44
N ASN A 704 -16.12 10.44 12.49
CA ASN A 704 -16.10 11.21 13.73
C ASN A 704 -17.51 11.38 14.33
N LEU A 705 -18.57 11.08 13.56
CA LEU A 705 -19.97 11.14 13.97
C LEU A 705 -20.52 9.71 14.12
N SER A 706 -20.99 9.33 15.31
CA SER A 706 -21.44 7.95 15.60
C SER A 706 -22.54 7.44 14.66
N ARG A 707 -23.45 8.32 14.20
CA ARG A 707 -24.49 7.97 13.22
C ARG A 707 -23.89 7.61 11.85
N ASP A 708 -22.96 8.42 11.35
CA ASP A 708 -22.30 8.14 10.08
C ASP A 708 -21.40 6.90 10.19
N MET A 709 -20.80 6.66 11.35
CA MET A 709 -20.01 5.45 11.62
C MET A 709 -20.89 4.19 11.64
N ALA A 710 -22.12 4.27 12.16
CA ALA A 710 -23.08 3.17 12.04
C ALA A 710 -23.44 2.89 10.57
N ASP A 711 -23.69 3.93 9.77
CA ASP A 711 -23.94 3.77 8.33
C ASP A 711 -22.72 3.18 7.60
N ILE A 712 -21.49 3.54 8.01
CA ILE A 712 -20.23 2.97 7.48
C ILE A 712 -20.13 1.47 7.75
N LEU A 713 -20.43 1.03 8.97
CA LEU A 713 -20.42 -0.40 9.35
C LEU A 713 -21.52 -1.18 8.60
N LYS A 714 -22.75 -0.64 8.53
CA LYS A 714 -23.86 -1.23 7.76
C LYS A 714 -23.50 -1.41 6.28
N TYR A 715 -22.76 -0.47 5.68
CA TYR A 715 -22.27 -0.61 4.31
C TYR A 715 -21.30 -1.79 4.15
N PHE A 716 -20.46 -2.08 5.14
CA PHE A 716 -19.51 -3.20 5.08
C PHE A 716 -20.19 -4.58 5.13
N HIS A 717 -21.40 -4.71 5.69
CA HIS A 717 -22.14 -5.98 5.69
C HIS A 717 -22.39 -6.55 4.29
N LYS A 718 -22.44 -5.72 3.24
CA LYS A 718 -22.47 -6.18 1.84
C LYS A 718 -21.34 -7.17 1.51
N TYR A 719 -20.19 -7.01 2.16
CA TYR A 719 -19.00 -7.83 1.97
C TYR A 719 -18.80 -8.89 3.05
N VAL A 720 -19.76 -9.13 3.95
CA VAL A 720 -19.67 -10.16 4.99
C VAL A 720 -20.32 -11.45 4.50
N PRO A 721 -19.60 -12.60 4.48
CA PRO A 721 -20.16 -13.91 4.16
C PRO A 721 -21.30 -14.30 5.09
N ALA A 722 -22.47 -14.58 4.50
CA ALA A 722 -23.71 -14.80 5.20
C ALA A 722 -24.64 -15.73 4.42
N GLU A 723 -25.42 -16.52 5.15
CA GLU A 723 -26.52 -17.30 4.60
C GLU A 723 -27.78 -16.43 4.62
N MET A 724 -28.44 -16.31 3.46
CA MET A 724 -29.69 -15.58 3.28
C MET A 724 -30.81 -16.56 2.92
N ASP A 725 -32.05 -16.24 3.29
CA ASP A 725 -33.23 -16.98 2.85
C ASP A 725 -33.65 -16.59 1.42
N GLU A 726 -34.69 -17.24 0.89
CA GLU A 726 -35.25 -16.96 -0.44
C GLU A 726 -35.79 -15.52 -0.58
N ASP A 727 -36.21 -14.91 0.53
CA ASP A 727 -36.65 -13.51 0.63
C ASP A 727 -35.47 -12.51 0.71
N GLY A 728 -34.23 -12.99 0.82
CA GLY A 728 -33.01 -12.18 0.95
C GLY A 728 -32.74 -11.65 2.37
N ARG A 729 -33.35 -12.23 3.40
CA ARG A 729 -33.14 -11.89 4.82
C ARG A 729 -31.98 -12.71 5.40
N LEU A 730 -31.31 -12.16 6.40
CA LEU A 730 -30.17 -12.79 7.05
C LEU A 730 -30.60 -13.97 7.93
N VAL A 731 -30.21 -15.19 7.56
CA VAL A 731 -30.41 -16.40 8.38
C VAL A 731 -29.27 -16.54 9.39
N ARG A 732 -28.02 -16.51 8.92
CA ARG A 732 -26.82 -16.59 9.79
C ARG A 732 -25.59 -15.95 9.15
N LEU A 733 -24.73 -15.38 9.99
CA LEU A 733 -23.39 -14.95 9.57
C LEU A 733 -22.47 -16.18 9.50
N LEU A 734 -21.76 -16.34 8.38
CA LEU A 734 -20.86 -17.48 8.16
C LEU A 734 -19.41 -17.14 8.53
N LEU A 735 -19.02 -15.86 8.39
CA LEU A 735 -17.66 -15.41 8.68
C LEU A 735 -17.63 -14.01 9.31
N VAL A 736 -16.82 -13.85 10.36
CA VAL A 736 -16.42 -12.53 10.86
C VAL A 736 -15.19 -12.04 10.10
N ILE A 737 -15.29 -10.84 9.51
CA ILE A 737 -14.22 -10.20 8.74
C ILE A 737 -13.46 -9.18 9.59
N LEU A 738 -12.12 -9.17 9.45
CA LEU A 738 -11.29 -8.15 10.07
C LEU A 738 -11.37 -6.82 9.30
N LEU A 739 -11.68 -5.75 10.02
CA LEU A 739 -11.80 -4.38 9.53
C LEU A 739 -10.64 -3.51 10.04
N GLY A 740 -9.63 -3.31 9.20
CA GLY A 740 -8.45 -2.48 9.50
C GLY A 740 -8.73 -0.97 9.51
N GLY A 741 -7.96 -0.25 10.33
CA GLY A 741 -7.96 1.21 10.40
C GLY A 741 -6.97 1.73 11.44
N ASP A 742 -6.90 3.05 11.63
CA ASP A 742 -6.15 3.64 12.74
C ASP A 742 -6.85 3.36 14.09
N TRP A 743 -6.15 3.50 15.22
CA TRP A 743 -6.75 3.18 16.52
C TRP A 743 -8.03 3.99 16.82
N LEU A 744 -8.09 5.25 16.38
CA LEU A 744 -9.23 6.12 16.67
C LEU A 744 -10.49 5.67 15.90
N SER A 745 -10.30 5.24 14.65
CA SER A 745 -11.32 4.63 13.79
C SER A 745 -11.88 3.35 14.45
N GLN A 746 -11.01 2.52 15.03
CA GLN A 746 -11.40 1.28 15.72
C GLN A 746 -12.15 1.52 17.03
N GLU A 747 -11.71 2.48 17.84
CA GLU A 747 -12.41 2.88 19.06
C GLU A 747 -13.83 3.37 18.77
N ARG A 748 -14.04 4.02 17.61
CA ARG A 748 -15.36 4.45 17.12
C ARG A 748 -16.21 3.28 16.64
N ALA A 749 -15.63 2.34 15.90
CA ALA A 749 -16.30 1.12 15.47
C ALA A 749 -16.81 0.31 16.68
N ASP A 750 -15.90 -0.06 17.60
CA ASP A 750 -16.20 -0.81 18.83
C ASP A 750 -17.28 -0.08 19.67
N SER A 751 -17.21 1.26 19.77
CA SER A 751 -18.20 2.05 20.54
C SER A 751 -19.59 2.06 19.89
N VAL A 752 -19.67 2.07 18.56
CA VAL A 752 -20.94 2.03 17.83
C VAL A 752 -21.53 0.62 17.87
N GLN A 753 -20.75 -0.43 17.63
CA GLN A 753 -21.20 -1.82 17.79
C GLN A 753 -21.72 -2.07 19.22
N GLY A 754 -21.04 -1.55 20.24
CA GLY A 754 -21.50 -1.61 21.64
C GLY A 754 -22.83 -0.90 21.90
N ALA A 755 -23.19 0.13 21.13
CA ALA A 755 -24.46 0.86 21.24
C ALA A 755 -25.62 0.23 20.44
N PHE A 756 -25.32 -0.65 19.49
CA PHE A 756 -26.30 -1.38 18.68
C PHE A 756 -26.53 -2.83 19.15
N ARG A 757 -25.82 -3.26 20.20
CA ARG A 757 -25.81 -4.63 20.73
C ARG A 757 -27.18 -5.22 21.08
N ASP A 758 -28.14 -4.39 21.47
CA ASP A 758 -29.47 -4.84 21.89
C ASP A 758 -30.45 -5.00 20.69
N GLY A 759 -29.95 -4.94 19.44
CA GLY A 759 -30.74 -5.19 18.22
C GLY A 759 -31.16 -6.65 18.04
N ASP A 760 -32.29 -6.87 17.39
CA ASP A 760 -32.93 -8.19 17.32
C ASP A 760 -32.14 -9.18 16.43
N ASP A 761 -31.57 -8.69 15.32
CA ASP A 761 -30.81 -9.49 14.36
C ASP A 761 -29.30 -9.08 14.26
N PRO A 762 -28.42 -9.94 13.70
CA PRO A 762 -26.98 -9.64 13.59
C PRO A 762 -26.64 -8.40 12.74
N LEU A 763 -27.47 -8.06 11.76
CA LEU A 763 -27.31 -6.89 10.89
C LEU A 763 -27.64 -5.60 11.67
N GLU A 764 -28.66 -5.63 12.53
CA GLU A 764 -28.96 -4.54 13.46
C GLU A 764 -27.86 -4.37 14.50
N ARG A 765 -27.36 -5.47 15.08
CA ARG A 765 -26.26 -5.47 16.06
C ARG A 765 -24.88 -5.10 15.50
N LEU A 766 -24.77 -4.92 14.19
CA LEU A 766 -23.52 -4.61 13.48
C LEU A 766 -22.45 -5.71 13.64
N GLU A 767 -22.90 -6.97 13.66
CA GLU A 767 -22.05 -8.16 13.77
C GLU A 767 -21.41 -8.55 12.42
N GLY A 768 -20.46 -9.49 12.44
CA GLY A 768 -19.78 -9.96 11.22
C GLY A 768 -18.60 -9.09 10.76
N VAL A 769 -18.39 -7.91 11.35
CA VAL A 769 -17.15 -7.11 11.22
C VAL A 769 -16.46 -6.96 12.58
N LEU A 770 -15.15 -7.21 12.61
CA LEU A 770 -14.31 -7.10 13.81
C LEU A 770 -13.20 -6.09 13.56
N GLY A 771 -13.20 -5.00 14.33
CA GLY A 771 -12.20 -3.95 14.23
C GLY A 771 -10.77 -4.43 14.56
N LYS A 772 -9.76 -4.03 13.77
CA LYS A 772 -8.33 -4.21 14.10
C LYS A 772 -7.51 -2.95 13.82
N PHE A 773 -6.55 -2.66 14.69
CA PHE A 773 -5.64 -1.52 14.49
C PHE A 773 -4.48 -1.89 13.55
N GLU A 774 -4.03 -0.94 12.75
CA GLU A 774 -2.99 -1.16 11.75
C GLU A 774 -1.58 -0.67 12.14
N LEU A 775 -0.58 -1.15 11.40
CA LEU A 775 0.82 -1.08 11.83
C LEU A 775 1.49 0.30 11.63
N TRP A 776 1.20 1.04 10.55
CA TRP A 776 1.93 2.29 10.26
C TRP A 776 1.64 3.39 11.28
N HIS A 777 0.40 3.50 11.75
CA HIS A 777 0.08 4.40 12.85
C HIS A 777 0.76 4.02 14.17
N SER A 778 0.94 2.71 14.44
CA SER A 778 1.74 2.25 15.59
C SER A 778 3.23 2.59 15.46
N PHE A 779 3.83 2.44 14.27
CA PHE A 779 5.20 2.90 14.00
C PHE A 779 5.36 4.41 14.24
N LYS A 780 4.42 5.21 13.73
CA LYS A 780 4.44 6.67 13.87
C LYS A 780 4.37 7.08 15.35
N THR A 781 3.56 6.39 16.15
CA THR A 781 3.46 6.59 17.60
C THR A 781 4.75 6.19 18.31
N LEU A 782 5.34 5.02 18.04
CA LEU A 782 6.63 4.61 18.66
C LEU A 782 7.78 5.56 18.33
N TYR A 783 7.88 6.03 17.08
CA TYR A 783 8.83 7.08 16.73
C TYR A 783 8.49 8.41 17.45
N GLY A 784 7.21 8.71 17.69
CA GLY A 784 6.77 9.86 18.47
C GLY A 784 7.21 9.78 19.94
N THR A 785 7.07 8.60 20.55
CA THR A 785 7.58 8.29 21.89
C THR A 785 9.09 8.45 21.95
N HIS A 786 9.82 7.86 21.00
CA HIS A 786 11.27 7.99 20.87
C HIS A 786 11.71 9.46 20.76
N TYR A 787 11.04 10.24 19.91
CA TYR A 787 11.27 11.68 19.78
C TYR A 787 11.03 12.41 21.10
N GLY A 788 9.92 12.14 21.79
CA GLY A 788 9.59 12.76 23.08
C GLY A 788 10.53 12.39 24.23
N ILE A 789 11.20 11.24 24.17
CA ILE A 789 12.22 10.83 25.14
C ILE A 789 13.55 11.51 24.87
N PHE A 790 14.05 11.41 23.64
CA PHE A 790 15.44 11.72 23.32
C PHE A 790 15.65 13.12 22.72
N TYR A 791 14.63 13.78 22.18
CA TYR A 791 14.77 15.11 21.58
C TYR A 791 14.39 16.23 22.55
N LYS A 792 15.37 17.10 22.85
CA LYS A 792 15.13 18.45 23.37
C LYS A 792 15.84 19.45 22.46
N GLN A 793 15.19 20.55 22.08
CA GLN A 793 15.80 21.51 21.17
C GLN A 793 17.10 22.09 21.73
N ASP A 794 17.12 22.34 23.03
CA ASP A 794 18.20 23.03 23.75
C ASP A 794 19.42 22.11 23.98
N SER A 795 19.23 20.78 23.92
CA SER A 795 20.30 19.77 23.92
C SER A 795 21.21 19.80 22.67
N ALA A 796 21.20 20.88 21.89
CA ALA A 796 22.08 21.09 20.75
C ALA A 796 23.58 21.10 21.13
N ALA A 797 23.90 21.60 22.33
CA ALA A 797 25.25 21.60 22.90
C ALA A 797 25.65 20.25 23.52
N ASP A 798 24.67 19.47 24.01
CA ASP A 798 24.88 18.11 24.53
C ASP A 798 25.37 17.17 23.42
N LYS A 799 26.67 16.97 23.36
CA LYS A 799 27.34 16.20 22.30
C LYS A 799 26.90 14.74 22.34
N ALA A 800 26.59 14.16 21.17
CA ALA A 800 25.98 12.85 21.02
C ALA A 800 24.48 12.75 21.42
N SER A 801 23.84 13.83 21.88
CA SER A 801 22.38 13.89 21.98
C SER A 801 21.71 13.82 20.61
N LEU A 802 20.45 13.38 20.58
CA LEU A 802 19.63 13.31 19.36
C LEU A 802 19.55 14.67 18.62
N CYS A 803 19.48 15.79 19.35
CA CYS A 803 19.42 17.13 18.75
C CYS A 803 20.77 17.57 18.16
N SER A 804 21.88 17.26 18.86
CA SER A 804 23.23 17.56 18.41
C SER A 804 23.62 16.71 17.20
N ASN A 805 23.27 15.42 17.21
CA ASN A 805 23.44 14.49 16.10
C ASN A 805 22.73 14.99 14.82
N MET A 806 21.48 15.47 14.93
CA MET A 806 20.76 16.09 13.81
C MET A 806 21.38 17.40 13.32
N ASN A 807 22.11 18.14 14.16
CA ASN A 807 22.81 19.36 13.75
C ASN A 807 24.01 19.06 12.86
N VAL A 808 24.87 18.12 13.27
CA VAL A 808 26.13 17.83 12.53
C VAL A 808 25.86 17.22 11.16
N THR A 809 24.85 16.34 11.03
CA THR A 809 24.40 15.76 9.76
C THR A 809 23.53 16.72 8.93
N ARG A 810 23.15 17.88 9.50
CA ARG A 810 22.23 18.85 8.92
C ARG A 810 20.84 18.27 8.59
N SER A 811 20.39 17.30 9.37
CA SER A 811 19.09 16.62 9.22
C SER A 811 17.90 17.46 9.71
N LEU A 812 17.84 18.73 9.29
CA LEU A 812 16.88 19.74 9.78
C LEU A 812 15.40 19.37 9.58
N ASN A 813 15.08 18.51 8.61
CA ASN A 813 13.71 18.00 8.45
C ASN A 813 13.33 16.95 9.51
N ALA A 814 14.28 16.19 10.04
CA ALA A 814 14.02 15.23 11.13
C ALA A 814 13.65 15.95 12.43
N LYS A 815 14.19 17.16 12.67
CA LYS A 815 13.85 18.03 13.82
C LYS A 815 12.38 18.46 13.91
N LYS A 816 11.57 18.23 12.86
CA LYS A 816 10.12 18.47 12.90
C LYS A 816 9.35 17.31 13.56
N GLY A 817 10.04 16.23 13.92
CA GLY A 817 9.47 15.02 14.49
C GLY A 817 8.70 14.16 13.49
N PRO A 818 8.33 12.93 13.87
CA PRO A 818 7.70 11.95 12.99
C PRO A 818 6.25 12.30 12.60
N HIS A 819 5.55 13.13 13.36
CA HIS A 819 4.18 13.54 13.01
C HIS A 819 4.14 14.46 11.78
N LEU A 820 5.11 15.38 11.66
CA LEU A 820 5.22 16.32 10.53
C LEU A 820 6.19 15.85 9.43
N SER A 821 7.17 15.00 9.78
CA SER A 821 8.25 14.58 8.87
C SER A 821 8.67 13.13 9.12
N TYR A 822 7.70 12.21 9.04
CA TYR A 822 7.88 10.77 9.27
C TYR A 822 9.11 10.18 8.54
N ASN A 823 9.18 10.32 7.22
CA ASN A 823 10.27 9.75 6.43
C ASN A 823 11.65 10.35 6.79
N PRO A 824 11.86 11.68 6.81
CA PRO A 824 13.11 12.27 7.29
C PRO A 824 13.53 11.82 8.69
N TYR A 825 12.58 11.69 9.63
CA TYR A 825 12.88 11.25 11.00
C TYR A 825 13.33 9.79 11.04
N LYS A 826 12.56 8.89 10.39
CA LYS A 826 12.88 7.47 10.26
C LYS A 826 14.21 7.22 9.57
N GLU A 827 14.55 8.00 8.54
CA GLU A 827 15.84 7.90 7.86
C GLU A 827 17.00 8.39 8.73
N PHE A 828 16.82 9.47 9.49
CA PHE A 828 17.84 9.94 10.42
C PHE A 828 18.10 8.93 11.56
N ASN A 829 17.04 8.41 12.18
CA ASN A 829 17.18 7.38 13.21
C ASN A 829 17.93 6.13 12.68
N ASP A 830 17.73 5.76 11.41
CA ASP A 830 18.51 4.69 10.79
C ASP A 830 20.02 4.99 10.65
N LEU A 831 20.40 6.25 10.38
CA LEU A 831 21.80 6.68 10.34
C LEU A 831 22.42 6.64 11.73
N GLU A 832 21.73 7.21 12.71
CA GLU A 832 22.16 7.28 14.11
C GLU A 832 22.35 5.89 14.70
N THR A 833 21.37 4.99 14.56
CA THR A 833 21.48 3.60 15.04
C THR A 833 22.66 2.87 14.40
N ASN A 834 22.97 3.11 13.12
CA ASN A 834 24.14 2.50 12.48
C ASN A 834 25.45 3.04 13.08
N ALA A 835 25.56 4.35 13.27
CA ALA A 835 26.73 4.98 13.86
C ALA A 835 26.94 4.57 15.33
N ALA A 836 25.85 4.43 16.09
CA ALA A 836 25.86 3.91 17.46
C ALA A 836 26.38 2.45 17.50
N ILE A 837 25.86 1.55 16.64
CA ILE A 837 26.34 0.16 16.53
C ILE A 837 27.84 0.11 16.20
N LEU A 838 28.32 0.98 15.31
CA LEU A 838 29.75 1.05 14.98
C LEU A 838 30.59 1.53 16.17
N CYS A 839 30.08 2.48 16.96
CA CYS A 839 30.73 2.92 18.18
C CYS A 839 30.75 1.81 19.25
N THR A 840 29.66 1.05 19.43
CA THR A 840 29.65 -0.07 20.37
C THR A 840 30.59 -1.20 19.94
N CYS A 841 30.71 -1.50 18.64
CA CYS A 841 31.70 -2.45 18.12
C CYS A 841 33.14 -2.01 18.44
N LYS A 842 33.47 -0.73 18.24
CA LYS A 842 34.79 -0.17 18.60
C LYS A 842 35.10 -0.38 20.09
N VAL A 843 34.14 -0.08 20.96
CA VAL A 843 34.31 -0.19 22.42
C VAL A 843 34.36 -1.66 22.88
N GLU A 844 33.58 -2.55 22.27
CA GLU A 844 33.56 -3.97 22.62
C GLU A 844 34.88 -4.66 22.27
N PHE A 845 35.36 -4.46 21.05
CA PHE A 845 36.54 -5.15 20.55
C PHE A 845 37.85 -4.42 20.89
N GLY A 846 37.79 -3.33 21.68
CA GLY A 846 38.97 -2.59 22.15
C GLY A 846 39.76 -1.88 21.04
N TRP A 847 39.10 -1.48 19.95
CA TRP A 847 39.78 -0.93 18.78
C TRP A 847 40.03 0.59 18.88
N GLU A 848 41.15 1.06 18.33
CA GLU A 848 41.41 2.49 18.16
C GLU A 848 40.56 3.09 17.03
N SER A 849 40.42 2.37 15.91
CA SER A 849 39.62 2.75 14.73
C SER A 849 38.88 1.54 14.15
N LEU A 850 37.98 1.77 13.18
CA LEU A 850 37.25 0.70 12.49
C LEU A 850 38.03 0.11 11.30
N ASP A 851 39.13 0.74 10.89
CA ASP A 851 39.96 0.34 9.74
C ASP A 851 41.00 -0.71 10.14
N VAL A 852 40.56 -1.73 10.89
CA VAL A 852 41.40 -2.84 11.36
C VAL A 852 41.55 -3.88 10.22
N PRO A 853 42.75 -4.47 9.99
CA PRO A 853 42.92 -5.57 9.05
C PRO A 853 42.06 -6.79 9.39
N GLU A 854 41.60 -7.52 8.37
CA GLU A 854 40.75 -8.70 8.54
C GLU A 854 41.49 -9.82 9.29
N GLU A 855 42.79 -9.98 9.03
CA GLU A 855 43.64 -11.03 9.62
C GLU A 855 43.77 -10.90 11.14
N THR A 856 43.71 -9.67 11.66
CA THR A 856 43.77 -9.34 13.09
C THR A 856 42.44 -9.59 13.81
N VAL A 857 41.33 -9.57 13.06
CA VAL A 857 39.97 -9.65 13.62
C VAL A 857 39.35 -11.04 13.48
N ILE A 858 39.54 -11.68 12.32
CA ILE A 858 38.94 -12.98 11.99
C ILE A 858 40.01 -14.07 12.04
N PRO A 859 39.93 -15.02 13.01
CA PRO A 859 40.89 -16.13 13.11
C PRO A 859 40.98 -16.94 11.83
N GLN A 860 42.17 -17.48 11.52
CA GLN A 860 42.39 -18.28 10.31
C GLN A 860 41.39 -19.45 10.20
N LEU A 861 41.11 -20.15 11.31
CA LEU A 861 40.13 -21.24 11.37
C LEU A 861 38.72 -20.82 10.96
N VAL A 862 38.33 -19.56 11.20
CA VAL A 862 37.04 -19.02 10.77
C VAL A 862 37.12 -18.61 9.30
N ARG A 863 38.21 -17.98 8.84
CA ARG A 863 38.39 -17.60 7.43
C ARG A 863 38.42 -18.80 6.47
N SER A 864 39.04 -19.92 6.87
CA SER A 864 39.02 -21.20 6.16
C SER A 864 37.86 -22.12 6.56
N GLY A 865 37.00 -21.68 7.48
CA GLY A 865 35.86 -22.45 7.95
C GLY A 865 34.71 -22.48 6.94
N ASP A 866 33.78 -23.41 7.14
CA ASP A 866 32.58 -23.49 6.31
C ASP A 866 31.62 -22.29 6.51
N ARG A 867 30.52 -22.31 5.76
CA ARG A 867 29.48 -21.27 5.81
C ARG A 867 28.82 -21.16 7.20
N HIS A 868 28.74 -22.25 7.97
CA HIS A 868 28.13 -22.28 9.30
C HIS A 868 29.06 -21.71 10.35
N ILE A 869 30.31 -22.19 10.43
CA ILE A 869 31.36 -21.68 11.33
C ILE A 869 31.53 -20.17 11.16
N ARG A 870 31.61 -19.70 9.91
CA ARG A 870 31.74 -18.27 9.57
C ARG A 870 30.55 -17.44 10.05
N ARG A 871 29.33 -17.93 9.86
CA ARG A 871 28.09 -17.25 10.30
C ARG A 871 27.96 -17.24 11.82
N ASP A 872 28.22 -18.37 12.46
CA ASP A 872 27.98 -18.54 13.89
C ASP A 872 29.05 -17.78 14.70
N TRP A 873 30.28 -17.66 14.18
CA TRP A 873 31.28 -16.72 14.71
C TRP A 873 30.87 -15.24 14.56
N LEU A 874 30.34 -14.84 13.39
CA LEU A 874 29.80 -13.48 13.18
C LEU A 874 28.64 -13.19 14.15
N HIS A 875 27.72 -14.13 14.33
CA HIS A 875 26.62 -14.01 15.29
C HIS A 875 27.13 -13.95 16.74
N LYS A 876 28.17 -14.71 17.10
CA LYS A 876 28.83 -14.59 18.41
C LYS A 876 29.40 -13.18 18.63
N LYS A 877 30.09 -12.60 17.64
CA LYS A 877 30.61 -11.23 17.73
C LYS A 877 29.53 -10.15 17.77
N ALA A 878 28.40 -10.35 17.08
CA ALA A 878 27.25 -9.48 17.25
C ALA A 878 26.56 -9.66 18.61
N ALA A 879 26.58 -10.87 19.20
CA ALA A 879 26.01 -11.15 20.53
C ALA A 879 26.77 -10.45 21.65
N GLU A 880 28.11 -10.44 21.63
CA GLU A 880 28.95 -9.67 22.58
C GLU A 880 28.48 -8.19 22.66
N VAL A 881 28.18 -7.58 21.52
CA VAL A 881 27.65 -6.20 21.44
C VAL A 881 26.20 -6.08 21.95
N VAL A 882 25.34 -7.06 21.65
CA VAL A 882 23.94 -7.07 22.13
C VAL A 882 23.87 -7.19 23.66
N ASP A 883 24.68 -8.08 24.22
CA ASP A 883 24.62 -8.43 25.64
C ASP A 883 25.15 -7.31 26.54
N ARG A 884 26.19 -6.59 26.13
CA ARG A 884 26.74 -5.48 26.92
C ARG A 884 25.90 -4.20 26.84
N PHE A 885 25.51 -3.81 25.63
CA PHE A 885 24.96 -2.47 25.38
C PHE A 885 23.44 -2.41 25.34
N ILE A 886 22.76 -3.50 24.96
CA ILE A 886 21.35 -3.49 24.59
C ILE A 886 20.47 -4.26 25.57
N MET A 887 20.86 -5.49 25.92
CA MET A 887 20.18 -6.31 26.93
C MET A 887 20.68 -5.91 28.32
N SER A 888 19.96 -5.02 29.01
CA SER A 888 20.27 -4.60 30.38
C SER A 888 19.57 -5.44 31.44
N GLU A 889 19.96 -5.23 32.70
CA GLU A 889 19.38 -5.82 33.93
C GLU A 889 17.93 -5.38 34.22
N ASP A 890 17.19 -4.90 33.21
CA ASP A 890 15.77 -4.53 33.27
C ASP A 890 14.87 -5.72 33.65
N SER A 891 15.44 -6.94 33.67
CA SER A 891 14.88 -8.17 34.25
C SER A 891 14.17 -7.90 35.59
N ALA A 892 14.79 -7.16 36.52
CA ALA A 892 14.15 -6.85 37.81
C ALA A 892 12.80 -6.10 37.66
N THR A 893 12.66 -5.23 36.66
CA THR A 893 11.40 -4.53 36.38
C THR A 893 10.38 -5.44 35.70
N LEU A 894 10.83 -6.28 34.76
CA LEU A 894 9.98 -7.27 34.11
C LEU A 894 9.47 -8.33 35.08
N THR A 895 10.33 -8.91 35.91
CA THR A 895 9.96 -9.84 36.98
C THR A 895 9.02 -9.18 37.99
N ALA A 896 9.22 -7.90 38.36
CA ALA A 896 8.29 -7.19 39.23
C ALA A 896 6.91 -6.95 38.59
N LEU A 897 6.87 -6.63 37.28
CA LEU A 897 5.63 -6.52 36.49
C LEU A 897 4.92 -7.88 36.43
N GLU A 898 5.63 -8.92 36.02
CA GLU A 898 5.13 -10.29 35.92
C GLU A 898 4.60 -10.81 37.26
N THR A 899 5.36 -10.63 38.36
CA THR A 899 4.92 -10.98 39.71
C THR A 899 3.67 -10.20 40.15
N SER A 900 3.58 -8.91 39.82
CA SER A 900 2.39 -8.08 40.11
C SER A 900 1.16 -8.51 39.29
N VAL A 901 1.39 -9.10 38.12
CA VAL A 901 0.36 -9.60 37.22
C VAL A 901 -0.10 -10.99 37.63
N LYS A 902 0.81 -11.94 37.85
CA LYS A 902 0.55 -13.31 38.32
C LYS A 902 0.00 -13.36 39.74
N SER A 903 0.37 -12.43 40.62
CA SER A 903 -0.20 -12.39 41.97
C SER A 903 -1.72 -12.22 41.92
N ALA A 904 -2.42 -13.22 42.47
CA ALA A 904 -3.84 -13.11 42.76
C ALA A 904 -4.07 -11.82 43.58
N ALA A 905 -5.23 -11.19 43.41
CA ALA A 905 -5.58 -9.99 44.16
C ALA A 905 -5.89 -10.31 45.63
N VAL A 906 -4.86 -10.72 46.39
CA VAL A 906 -4.90 -10.85 47.84
C VAL A 906 -5.24 -9.47 48.38
N LYS A 907 -6.50 -9.31 48.79
CA LYS A 907 -6.94 -8.13 49.54
C LYS A 907 -6.02 -8.07 50.78
N PRO A 908 -5.24 -6.99 50.98
CA PRO A 908 -4.28 -6.95 52.08
C PRO A 908 -5.04 -7.14 53.38
N GLN A 909 -4.75 -8.25 54.06
CA GLN A 909 -5.26 -8.52 55.39
C GLN A 909 -4.42 -7.69 56.36
N LEU A 910 -5.02 -6.61 56.86
CA LEU A 910 -4.40 -5.69 57.80
C LEU A 910 -4.90 -6.04 59.21
N PRO A 911 -4.22 -6.91 59.97
CA PRO A 911 -4.55 -7.14 61.37
C PRO A 911 -4.44 -5.82 62.16
N CYS A 912 -5.27 -5.68 63.18
CA CYS A 912 -5.14 -4.62 64.18
C CYS A 912 -3.75 -4.66 64.82
N ARG A 913 -3.12 -3.49 64.98
CA ARG A 913 -1.79 -3.36 65.59
C ARG A 913 -1.78 -3.56 67.12
N HIS A 914 -2.95 -3.58 67.76
CA HIS A 914 -3.05 -3.77 69.22
C HIS A 914 -2.81 -5.25 69.60
N PRO A 915 -1.87 -5.56 70.53
CA PRO A 915 -1.63 -6.92 70.99
C PRO A 915 -2.92 -7.59 71.51
N GLY A 916 -3.20 -8.81 71.04
CA GLY A 916 -4.38 -9.57 71.45
C GLY A 916 -5.69 -9.22 70.73
N CYS A 917 -5.72 -8.27 69.78
CA CYS A 917 -6.93 -8.02 68.98
C CYS A 917 -7.00 -8.93 67.73
N PRO A 918 -8.02 -9.82 67.60
CA PRO A 918 -8.12 -10.76 66.48
C PRO A 918 -8.69 -10.16 65.19
N LYS A 919 -8.94 -8.85 65.13
CA LYS A 919 -9.66 -8.24 63.99
C LYS A 919 -8.72 -7.90 62.82
N VAL A 920 -9.12 -8.31 61.63
CA VAL A 920 -8.38 -8.14 60.37
C VAL A 920 -9.21 -7.33 59.38
N TYR A 921 -8.59 -6.35 58.73
CA TYR A 921 -9.26 -5.35 57.89
C TYR A 921 -8.74 -5.35 56.45
N VAL A 922 -9.64 -5.15 55.49
CA VAL A 922 -9.30 -5.03 54.05
C VAL A 922 -8.88 -3.61 53.65
N ARG A 923 -9.21 -2.60 54.47
CA ARG A 923 -8.93 -1.18 54.19
C ARG A 923 -8.21 -0.54 55.37
N ALA A 924 -7.10 0.14 55.11
CA ALA A 924 -6.31 0.81 56.14
C ALA A 924 -7.13 1.82 56.97
N GLY A 925 -7.98 2.64 56.34
CA GLY A 925 -8.86 3.56 57.08
C GLY A 925 -9.82 2.86 58.06
N CYS A 926 -10.35 1.68 57.70
CA CYS A 926 -11.21 0.91 58.60
C CYS A 926 -10.42 0.27 59.76
N ARG A 927 -9.15 -0.10 59.52
CA ARG A 927 -8.24 -0.54 60.59
C ARG A 927 -7.93 0.61 61.54
N VAL A 928 -7.50 1.76 61.01
CA VAL A 928 -7.14 2.96 61.80
C VAL A 928 -8.34 3.47 62.59
N GLN A 929 -9.54 3.49 62.00
CA GLN A 929 -10.77 3.85 62.73
C GLN A 929 -11.06 2.87 63.87
N HIS A 930 -10.88 1.55 63.67
CA HIS A 930 -11.02 0.58 64.76
C HIS A 930 -9.94 0.71 65.84
N GLU A 931 -8.68 0.93 65.44
CA GLU A 931 -7.54 1.18 66.30
C GLU A 931 -7.80 2.40 67.20
N LYS A 932 -8.35 3.48 66.63
CA LYS A 932 -8.78 4.68 67.36
C LYS A 932 -9.99 4.42 68.28
N ASP A 933 -11.09 3.89 67.74
CA ASP A 933 -12.38 3.79 68.44
C ASP A 933 -12.46 2.68 69.50
N LYS A 934 -11.57 1.67 69.43
CA LYS A 934 -11.61 0.50 70.33
C LYS A 934 -10.32 0.24 71.10
N HIS A 935 -9.20 0.80 70.67
CA HIS A 935 -7.91 0.62 71.34
C HIS A 935 -7.25 1.95 71.74
N GLY A 936 -7.89 3.10 71.47
CA GLY A 936 -7.36 4.43 71.81
C GLY A 936 -6.05 4.78 71.09
N LEU A 937 -5.72 4.06 70.02
CA LEU A 937 -4.47 4.24 69.28
C LEU A 937 -4.59 5.45 68.36
N GLU A 938 -4.02 6.58 68.76
CA GLU A 938 -3.83 7.70 67.85
C GLU A 938 -2.76 7.36 66.82
N ALA A 939 -3.07 7.62 65.55
CA ALA A 939 -2.13 7.39 64.45
C ALA A 939 -1.10 8.51 64.43
N ASP A 940 0.13 8.20 64.81
CA ASP A 940 1.27 9.10 64.65
C ASP A 940 1.49 9.37 63.14
N GLU A 941 1.14 10.57 62.67
CA GLU A 941 1.40 11.03 61.30
C GLU A 941 2.87 11.46 61.11
N SER A 942 3.79 10.79 61.80
CA SER A 942 5.22 10.92 61.52
C SER A 942 5.55 10.17 60.23
N HIS A 943 5.81 10.93 59.16
CA HIS A 943 6.46 10.42 57.95
C HIS A 943 7.92 10.04 58.26
N THR A 944 8.08 8.92 58.97
CA THR A 944 9.34 8.19 59.05
C THR A 944 9.62 7.58 57.68
N HIS A 945 10.26 8.38 56.83
CA HIS A 945 11.00 7.83 55.69
C HIS A 945 11.90 6.71 56.22
N PRO A 946 11.84 5.49 55.67
CA PRO A 946 12.85 4.50 55.95
C PRO A 946 14.15 5.00 55.34
N THR A 947 14.98 5.66 56.15
CA THR A 947 16.38 5.91 55.85
C THR A 947 17.08 4.57 55.88
N THR A 948 16.89 3.81 54.78
CA THR A 948 17.64 2.61 54.48
C THR A 948 19.05 3.08 54.15
N THR A 949 19.89 3.20 55.19
CA THR A 949 21.34 3.35 55.05
C THR A 949 21.91 2.02 54.56
N GLN A 950 21.58 1.66 53.33
CA GLN A 950 22.35 0.68 52.58
C GLN A 950 23.68 1.34 52.28
N THR A 951 24.71 0.86 52.97
CA THR A 951 26.12 1.17 52.71
C THR A 951 26.55 0.48 51.40
N SER A 952 25.88 0.81 50.29
CA SER A 952 26.31 0.42 48.96
C SER A 952 27.48 1.31 48.55
N THR A 953 28.62 0.70 48.25
CA THR A 953 29.79 1.37 47.68
C THR A 953 29.37 2.07 46.39
N SER A 954 29.21 3.39 46.44
CA SER A 954 28.56 4.16 45.38
C SER A 954 29.46 4.33 44.15
N THR A 955 29.43 3.36 43.23
CA THR A 955 29.82 3.62 41.85
C THR A 955 28.88 4.68 41.25
N SER A 956 29.39 5.91 41.13
CA SER A 956 28.62 7.04 40.58
C SER A 956 28.15 6.74 39.15
N GLN A 957 26.85 6.89 38.90
CA GLN A 957 26.18 6.55 37.65
C GLN A 957 26.68 7.40 36.47
N ASP A 958 26.58 6.86 35.26
CA ASP A 958 26.89 7.56 34.00
C ASP A 958 25.61 7.78 33.20
N TYR A 959 25.05 8.98 33.31
CA TYR A 959 23.78 9.34 32.68
C TYR A 959 23.93 9.59 31.16
N VAL A 960 25.15 9.84 30.68
CA VAL A 960 25.45 9.94 29.23
C VAL A 960 25.44 8.54 28.61
N TYR A 961 26.08 7.56 29.26
CA TYR A 961 26.03 6.15 28.85
C TYR A 961 24.60 5.61 28.89
N ASN A 962 23.85 5.89 29.95
CA ASN A 962 22.46 5.47 30.11
C ASN A 962 21.55 6.03 29.00
N TYR A 963 21.67 7.31 28.65
CA TYR A 963 20.93 7.91 27.53
C TYR A 963 21.23 7.22 26.20
N ASN A 964 22.51 7.01 25.87
CA ASN A 964 22.91 6.49 24.57
C ASN A 964 22.59 5.00 24.39
N THR A 965 22.74 4.20 25.45
CA THR A 965 22.32 2.78 25.44
C THR A 965 20.80 2.65 25.36
N ALA A 966 20.04 3.43 26.12
CA ALA A 966 18.57 3.43 26.03
C ALA A 966 18.05 3.84 24.64
N ASN A 967 18.67 4.85 24.01
CA ASN A 967 18.38 5.26 22.63
C ASN A 967 18.64 4.09 21.64
N LEU A 968 19.81 3.44 21.76
CA LEU A 968 20.16 2.30 20.91
C LEU A 968 19.17 1.13 21.07
N SER A 969 18.81 0.75 22.30
CA SER A 969 17.85 -0.33 22.56
C SER A 969 16.46 -0.03 21.99
N MET A 970 15.91 1.16 22.24
CA MET A 970 14.60 1.54 21.71
C MET A 970 14.61 1.66 20.17
N SER A 971 15.69 2.21 19.60
CA SER A 971 15.89 2.27 18.15
C SER A 971 15.99 0.87 17.51
N LEU A 972 16.63 -0.08 18.18
CA LEU A 972 16.70 -1.47 17.71
C LEU A 972 15.35 -2.17 17.77
N LEU A 973 14.52 -1.95 18.81
CA LEU A 973 13.15 -2.45 18.85
C LEU A 973 12.32 -1.93 17.66
N ILE A 974 12.36 -0.62 17.39
CA ILE A 974 11.63 -0.01 16.27
C ILE A 974 12.16 -0.54 14.92
N ARG A 975 13.49 -0.72 14.81
CA ARG A 975 14.13 -1.36 13.65
C ARG A 975 13.67 -2.80 13.47
N ASN A 976 13.54 -3.57 14.55
CA ASN A 976 13.13 -4.98 14.55
C ASN A 976 11.68 -5.14 14.10
N LEU A 977 10.74 -4.39 14.69
CA LEU A 977 9.33 -4.38 14.28
C LEU A 977 9.16 -4.07 12.78
N ARG A 978 9.96 -3.12 12.28
CA ARG A 978 9.96 -2.70 10.87
C ARG A 978 10.61 -3.71 9.93
N ASP A 979 11.60 -4.46 10.40
CA ASP A 979 12.22 -5.54 9.66
C ASP A 979 11.26 -6.75 9.56
N ALA A 980 10.64 -7.14 10.68
CA ALA A 980 9.57 -8.13 10.72
C ALA A 980 8.40 -7.78 9.78
N THR A 981 7.97 -6.50 9.77
CA THR A 981 6.96 -5.98 8.84
C THR A 981 7.34 -6.11 7.36
N LYS A 982 8.64 -6.10 7.01
CA LYS A 982 9.10 -6.29 5.62
C LYS A 982 9.12 -7.75 5.21
N GLU A 983 9.49 -8.64 6.12
CA GLU A 983 9.45 -10.09 5.87
C GLU A 983 8.02 -10.64 5.92
N GLY A 984 7.10 -9.96 6.61
CA GLY A 984 5.73 -10.43 6.85
C GLY A 984 5.63 -11.39 8.03
N ASP A 985 6.55 -11.25 8.98
CA ASP A 985 6.68 -12.11 10.15
C ASP A 985 5.73 -11.67 11.27
N GLY A 986 4.51 -12.23 11.30
CA GLY A 986 3.44 -11.85 12.22
C GLY A 986 3.75 -12.15 13.68
N GLU A 987 4.48 -13.23 13.95
CA GLU A 987 4.91 -13.63 15.28
C GLU A 987 5.97 -12.66 15.82
N ARG A 988 7.02 -12.37 15.05
CA ARG A 988 8.05 -11.38 15.44
C ARG A 988 7.50 -9.96 15.54
N ILE A 989 6.48 -9.60 14.74
CA ILE A 989 5.70 -8.36 14.91
C ILE A 989 5.02 -8.35 16.28
N SER A 990 4.37 -9.46 16.66
CA SER A 990 3.70 -9.62 17.96
C SER A 990 4.70 -9.52 19.11
N ASN A 991 5.87 -10.14 19.01
CA ASN A 991 6.93 -10.06 20.04
C ASN A 991 7.44 -8.64 20.22
N CYS A 992 7.59 -7.88 19.13
CA CYS A 992 7.88 -6.45 19.21
C CYS A 992 6.73 -5.65 19.86
N PHE A 993 5.47 -6.05 19.67
CA PHE A 993 4.32 -5.42 20.33
C PHE A 993 4.24 -5.68 21.84
N ARG A 994 4.69 -6.85 22.33
CA ARG A 994 4.83 -7.13 23.78
C ARG A 994 5.72 -6.09 24.47
N ALA A 995 6.87 -5.78 23.87
CA ALA A 995 7.74 -4.70 24.34
C ALA A 995 7.13 -3.30 24.10
N ALA A 996 6.52 -3.05 22.94
CA ALA A 996 5.90 -1.76 22.61
C ALA A 996 4.77 -1.35 23.59
N LEU A 997 4.00 -2.32 24.12
CA LEU A 997 2.96 -2.10 25.13
C LEU A 997 3.50 -1.33 26.35
N LEU A 998 4.68 -1.70 26.84
CA LEU A 998 5.32 -1.07 27.99
C LEU A 998 5.66 0.40 27.70
N TYR A 999 6.23 0.68 26.51
CA TYR A 999 6.49 2.05 26.06
C TYR A 999 5.21 2.88 25.89
N PHE A 1000 4.18 2.32 25.25
CA PHE A 1000 2.90 3.02 25.08
C PHE A 1000 2.27 3.39 26.42
N LYS A 1001 2.36 2.51 27.42
CA LYS A 1001 1.83 2.77 28.75
C LYS A 1001 2.69 3.78 29.53
N ALA A 1002 4.01 3.62 29.54
CA ALA A 1002 4.96 4.42 30.31
C ALA A 1002 4.99 5.90 29.88
N TYR A 1003 4.70 6.17 28.61
CA TYR A 1003 4.77 7.50 28.00
C TYR A 1003 3.41 8.06 27.57
N GLY A 1004 2.31 7.58 28.18
CA GLY A 1004 1.00 8.21 28.08
C GLY A 1004 0.20 7.93 26.80
N HIS A 1005 0.67 7.05 25.91
CA HIS A 1005 -0.07 6.60 24.73
C HIS A 1005 -1.13 5.54 25.10
N THR A 1006 -2.02 5.88 26.03
CA THR A 1006 -3.01 5.00 26.66
C THR A 1006 -3.89 4.23 25.67
N LYS A 1007 -4.23 4.88 24.55
CA LYS A 1007 -5.00 4.29 23.43
C LYS A 1007 -4.26 3.11 22.78
N TYR A 1008 -3.01 3.31 22.38
CA TYR A 1008 -2.17 2.26 21.80
C TYR A 1008 -1.83 1.15 22.80
N ALA A 1009 -1.66 1.49 24.09
CA ALA A 1009 -1.47 0.50 25.14
C ALA A 1009 -2.71 -0.39 25.32
N PHE A 1010 -3.92 0.21 25.37
CA PHE A 1010 -5.18 -0.53 25.44
C PHE A 1010 -5.39 -1.41 24.19
N GLY A 1011 -5.14 -0.86 22.99
CA GLY A 1011 -5.27 -1.60 21.74
C GLY A 1011 -4.32 -2.78 21.64
N THR A 1012 -3.06 -2.60 22.04
CA THR A 1012 -2.07 -3.69 22.06
C THR A 1012 -2.47 -4.79 23.04
N LEU A 1013 -2.95 -4.44 24.25
CA LEU A 1013 -3.46 -5.42 25.22
C LEU A 1013 -4.72 -6.16 24.68
N LEU A 1014 -5.63 -5.45 24.00
CA LEU A 1014 -6.82 -6.04 23.39
C LEU A 1014 -6.47 -6.98 22.23
N PHE A 1015 -5.43 -6.67 21.45
CA PHE A 1015 -4.91 -7.57 20.42
C PHE A 1015 -4.47 -8.91 21.01
N PHE A 1016 -3.73 -8.92 22.12
CA PHE A 1016 -3.34 -10.19 22.77
C PHE A 1016 -4.53 -10.92 23.41
N ALA A 1017 -5.47 -10.21 24.05
CA ALA A 1017 -6.70 -10.83 24.55
C ALA A 1017 -7.56 -11.43 23.42
N ARG A 1018 -7.54 -10.81 22.23
CA ARG A 1018 -8.19 -11.33 21.02
C ARG A 1018 -7.47 -12.55 20.45
N VAL A 1019 -6.15 -12.47 20.24
CA VAL A 1019 -5.35 -13.56 19.66
C VAL A 1019 -5.26 -14.79 20.56
N ASN A 1020 -5.21 -14.62 21.88
CA ASN A 1020 -4.96 -15.73 22.82
C ASN A 1020 -6.23 -16.27 23.50
N ALA A 1021 -7.40 -15.62 23.35
CA ALA A 1021 -8.63 -16.03 24.05
C ALA A 1021 -9.90 -15.78 23.21
N LEU A 1022 -10.26 -14.52 22.94
CA LEU A 1022 -11.60 -14.16 22.44
C LEU A 1022 -11.91 -14.62 21.02
N LEU A 1023 -10.90 -14.77 20.14
CA LEU A 1023 -11.14 -15.12 18.75
C LEU A 1023 -10.99 -16.62 18.50
N PRO A 1024 -11.77 -17.20 17.57
CA PRO A 1024 -11.51 -18.55 17.09
C PRO A 1024 -10.09 -18.69 16.54
N PRO A 1025 -9.45 -19.87 16.69
CA PRO A 1025 -8.09 -20.14 16.25
C PRO A 1025 -7.73 -19.62 14.85
N ARG A 1026 -8.61 -19.82 13.85
CA ARG A 1026 -8.42 -19.33 12.47
C ARG A 1026 -8.37 -17.81 12.38
N LEU A 1027 -9.27 -17.11 13.08
CA LEU A 1027 -9.36 -15.66 13.03
C LEU A 1027 -8.22 -14.98 13.81
N ALA A 1028 -7.79 -15.59 14.92
CA ALA A 1028 -6.58 -15.20 15.63
C ALA A 1028 -5.33 -15.34 14.73
N HIS A 1029 -5.20 -16.46 14.02
CA HIS A 1029 -4.09 -16.70 13.07
C HIS A 1029 -4.07 -15.68 11.92
N SER A 1030 -5.21 -15.41 11.29
CA SER A 1030 -5.32 -14.37 10.25
C SER A 1030 -5.01 -12.96 10.80
N LEU A 1031 -5.45 -12.64 12.02
CA LEU A 1031 -5.13 -11.37 12.70
C LEU A 1031 -3.64 -11.19 13.00
N VAL A 1032 -2.89 -12.28 13.24
CA VAL A 1032 -1.44 -12.23 13.44
C VAL A 1032 -0.69 -12.06 12.12
N TRP A 1033 -0.98 -12.88 11.11
CA TRP A 1033 -0.17 -12.97 9.90
C TRP A 1033 -0.57 -11.98 8.80
N ASN A 1034 -1.87 -11.79 8.54
CA ASN A 1034 -2.33 -10.97 7.41
C ASN A 1034 -2.49 -9.48 7.77
N ARG A 1035 -1.40 -8.84 8.22
CA ARG A 1035 -1.34 -7.39 8.55
C ARG A 1035 -0.52 -6.55 7.56
N VAL A 1036 -0.06 -7.16 6.47
CA VAL A 1036 0.89 -6.55 5.52
C VAL A 1036 0.57 -6.88 4.07
N VAL A 1037 0.98 -5.99 3.17
CA VAL A 1037 0.78 -6.07 1.72
C VAL A 1037 2.11 -5.99 0.97
N ASN A 1038 2.28 -6.84 -0.04
CA ASN A 1038 3.43 -6.84 -0.95
C ASN A 1038 2.99 -6.43 -2.37
N ASN A 1039 3.21 -5.16 -2.73
CA ASN A 1039 2.74 -4.61 -4.01
C ASN A 1039 3.48 -5.17 -5.25
N LYS A 1040 4.65 -5.78 -5.08
CA LYS A 1040 5.56 -6.17 -6.17
C LYS A 1040 6.01 -7.62 -6.18
N GLY A 1041 5.78 -8.35 -5.09
CA GLY A 1041 6.39 -9.67 -4.85
C GLY A 1041 7.89 -9.60 -4.51
N GLY A 1042 8.41 -10.69 -3.99
CA GLY A 1042 9.78 -10.88 -3.47
C GLY A 1042 9.89 -10.67 -1.95
N LYS A 1043 10.89 -11.33 -1.33
CA LYS A 1043 11.19 -11.25 0.11
C LYS A 1043 11.56 -9.82 0.56
N GLY A 1044 11.32 -9.49 1.83
CA GLY A 1044 11.63 -8.17 2.43
C GLY A 1044 10.92 -6.95 1.81
N ARG A 1045 9.81 -7.14 1.08
CA ARG A 1045 9.10 -6.08 0.33
C ARG A 1045 7.69 -5.77 0.84
N ASN A 1046 7.27 -6.37 1.95
CA ASN A 1046 6.00 -6.07 2.59
C ASN A 1046 5.97 -4.65 3.19
N ILE A 1047 4.79 -4.04 3.22
CA ILE A 1047 4.50 -2.79 3.93
C ILE A 1047 3.18 -2.94 4.72
N PRO A 1048 2.92 -2.08 5.73
CA PRO A 1048 1.62 -2.02 6.40
C PRO A 1048 0.44 -1.78 5.44
N MET A 1049 -0.71 -2.37 5.75
CA MET A 1049 -1.94 -2.18 4.96
C MET A 1049 -2.45 -0.73 5.03
N ASP A 1050 -2.39 -0.08 6.19
CA ASP A 1050 -2.77 1.33 6.34
C ASP A 1050 -1.83 2.29 5.59
N LEU A 1051 -0.53 2.00 5.52
CA LEU A 1051 0.40 2.75 4.66
C LEU A 1051 0.05 2.61 3.17
N ARG A 1052 -0.44 1.44 2.73
CA ARG A 1052 -0.91 1.25 1.36
C ARG A 1052 -2.21 2.00 1.09
N LEU A 1053 -3.14 2.03 2.03
CA LEU A 1053 -4.35 2.84 1.94
C LEU A 1053 -4.00 4.34 1.87
N GLU A 1054 -3.06 4.84 2.68
CA GLU A 1054 -2.62 6.25 2.62
C GLU A 1054 -1.91 6.59 1.28
N HIS A 1055 -1.15 5.66 0.69
CA HIS A 1055 -0.65 5.85 -0.68
C HIS A 1055 -1.79 6.04 -1.69
N MET A 1056 -2.88 5.28 -1.56
CA MET A 1056 -4.06 5.43 -2.41
C MET A 1056 -4.90 6.66 -2.08
N ASN A 1057 -4.97 7.07 -0.81
CA ASN A 1057 -5.56 8.34 -0.40
C ASN A 1057 -4.83 9.51 -1.06
N ALA A 1058 -3.49 9.50 -1.05
CA ALA A 1058 -2.67 10.51 -1.74
C ALA A 1058 -2.88 10.50 -3.26
N PHE A 1059 -2.95 9.32 -3.88
CA PHE A 1059 -3.19 9.16 -5.31
C PHE A 1059 -4.60 9.64 -5.71
N LEU A 1060 -5.64 9.23 -4.98
CA LEU A 1060 -7.03 9.69 -5.15
C LEU A 1060 -7.15 11.20 -4.95
N LYS A 1061 -6.58 11.76 -3.87
CA LYS A 1061 -6.52 13.21 -3.61
C LYS A 1061 -5.87 13.97 -4.78
N SER A 1062 -4.95 13.36 -5.54
CA SER A 1062 -4.37 13.97 -6.74
C SER A 1062 -5.40 14.23 -7.84
N PHE A 1063 -6.36 13.32 -8.07
CA PHE A 1063 -7.46 13.54 -9.02
C PHE A 1063 -8.51 14.51 -8.47
N LEU A 1064 -8.94 14.33 -7.22
CA LEU A 1064 -10.03 15.12 -6.63
C LEU A 1064 -9.71 16.62 -6.57
N ARG A 1065 -8.46 16.97 -6.22
CA ARG A 1065 -7.99 18.38 -6.18
C ARG A 1065 -8.07 19.08 -7.55
N HIS A 1066 -7.98 18.35 -8.66
CA HIS A 1066 -8.05 18.93 -10.00
C HIS A 1066 -9.49 19.22 -10.49
N LEU A 1067 -10.52 18.64 -9.86
CA LEU A 1067 -11.92 18.92 -10.21
C LEU A 1067 -12.36 20.34 -9.81
N GLY A 1068 -11.81 20.87 -8.72
CA GLY A 1068 -12.14 22.20 -8.19
C GLY A 1068 -13.65 22.34 -7.94
N PRO A 1069 -14.34 23.36 -8.48
CA PRO A 1069 -15.79 23.52 -8.33
C PRO A 1069 -16.64 22.36 -8.86
N ASN A 1070 -16.08 21.47 -9.68
CA ASN A 1070 -16.80 20.30 -10.19
C ASN A 1070 -16.72 19.09 -9.24
N LEU A 1071 -16.04 19.20 -8.09
CA LEU A 1071 -16.06 18.14 -7.09
C LEU A 1071 -17.44 18.06 -6.45
N ASN A 1072 -18.01 16.87 -6.52
CA ASN A 1072 -19.22 16.44 -5.85
C ASN A 1072 -19.16 14.91 -5.70
N GLU A 1073 -20.07 14.34 -4.93
CA GLU A 1073 -20.12 12.90 -4.66
C GLU A 1073 -20.09 12.06 -5.95
N LYS A 1074 -20.96 12.35 -6.92
CA LYS A 1074 -21.01 11.64 -8.21
C LYS A 1074 -19.68 11.65 -8.98
N SER A 1075 -18.93 12.75 -8.92
CA SER A 1075 -17.62 12.86 -9.57
C SER A 1075 -16.50 12.21 -8.76
N ALA A 1076 -16.59 12.22 -7.43
CA ALA A 1076 -15.67 11.52 -6.54
C ALA A 1076 -15.84 9.99 -6.62
N THR A 1077 -17.08 9.46 -6.55
CA THR A 1077 -17.37 8.02 -6.69
C THR A 1077 -16.80 7.45 -7.98
N ARG A 1078 -17.02 8.13 -9.13
CA ARG A 1078 -16.50 7.69 -10.43
C ARG A 1078 -14.97 7.53 -10.41
N ILE A 1079 -14.25 8.48 -9.80
CA ILE A 1079 -12.78 8.44 -9.73
C ILE A 1079 -12.33 7.34 -8.76
N ALA A 1080 -12.96 7.24 -7.59
CA ALA A 1080 -12.59 6.28 -6.56
C ALA A 1080 -12.83 4.83 -6.99
N ARG A 1081 -13.97 4.52 -7.63
CA ARG A 1081 -14.23 3.17 -8.16
C ARG A 1081 -13.23 2.75 -9.25
N ALA A 1082 -12.73 3.71 -10.03
CA ALA A 1082 -11.76 3.46 -11.09
C ALA A 1082 -10.29 3.49 -10.61
N ILE A 1083 -10.03 3.75 -9.33
CA ILE A 1083 -8.69 4.19 -8.87
C ILE A 1083 -7.62 3.10 -9.04
N GLY A 1084 -7.94 1.84 -8.75
CA GLY A 1084 -7.00 0.71 -8.92
C GLY A 1084 -6.64 0.46 -10.38
N VAL A 1085 -7.65 0.40 -11.26
CA VAL A 1085 -7.46 0.23 -12.71
C VAL A 1085 -6.62 1.38 -13.27
N MET A 1086 -6.90 2.63 -12.87
CA MET A 1086 -6.11 3.78 -13.29
C MET A 1086 -4.67 3.72 -12.75
N GLU A 1087 -4.44 3.27 -11.52
CA GLU A 1087 -3.09 3.10 -10.97
C GLU A 1087 -2.27 2.14 -11.84
N GLU A 1088 -2.79 0.95 -12.14
CA GLU A 1088 -2.09 -0.06 -12.94
C GLU A 1088 -1.74 0.44 -14.35
N ILE A 1089 -2.70 1.07 -15.04
CA ILE A 1089 -2.52 1.63 -16.38
C ILE A 1089 -1.46 2.76 -16.36
N LEU A 1090 -1.48 3.62 -15.34
CA LEU A 1090 -0.55 4.73 -15.19
C LEU A 1090 0.84 4.24 -14.78
N GLU A 1091 0.94 3.19 -13.97
CA GLU A 1091 2.22 2.54 -13.67
C GLU A 1091 2.84 1.89 -14.91
N GLN A 1092 2.05 1.28 -15.81
CA GLN A 1092 2.56 0.74 -17.06
C GLN A 1092 3.02 1.86 -18.00
N ALA A 1093 2.28 2.97 -18.10
CA ALA A 1093 2.70 4.13 -18.87
C ALA A 1093 4.02 4.75 -18.34
N ASP A 1094 4.17 4.87 -17.01
CA ASP A 1094 5.42 5.33 -16.39
C ASP A 1094 6.61 4.40 -16.69
N ARG A 1095 6.39 3.08 -16.67
CA ARG A 1095 7.40 2.07 -17.03
C ARG A 1095 7.86 2.24 -18.47
N ASP A 1096 6.92 2.22 -19.41
CA ASP A 1096 7.17 2.33 -20.85
C ASP A 1096 7.95 3.59 -21.24
N TRP A 1097 7.58 4.73 -20.65
CA TRP A 1097 8.21 6.02 -20.94
C TRP A 1097 9.53 6.23 -20.20
N ALA A 1098 9.96 5.26 -19.39
CA ALA A 1098 11.04 5.40 -18.42
C ALA A 1098 10.91 6.71 -17.62
N VAL A 1099 9.68 7.07 -17.24
CA VAL A 1099 9.41 8.20 -16.36
C VAL A 1099 10.11 7.86 -15.05
N ALA A 1100 11.12 8.65 -14.72
CA ALA A 1100 11.71 8.64 -13.40
C ALA A 1100 10.63 9.11 -12.42
N LYS A 1101 9.83 8.18 -11.90
CA LYS A 1101 9.02 8.39 -10.69
C LYS A 1101 9.95 9.10 -9.70
N PRO A 1102 9.59 10.27 -9.15
CA PRO A 1102 10.40 10.91 -8.12
C PRO A 1102 10.47 9.93 -6.96
N SER A 1103 11.59 9.21 -6.90
CA SER A 1103 11.59 7.94 -6.24
C SER A 1103 11.55 8.20 -4.74
N GLY A 1104 10.57 7.61 -4.04
CA GLY A 1104 10.61 7.55 -2.57
C GLY A 1104 11.92 6.89 -2.10
N TYR A 1105 12.49 6.04 -2.96
CA TYR A 1105 13.91 5.72 -2.97
C TYR A 1105 14.71 6.78 -3.74
N HIS A 1106 14.89 7.98 -3.18
CA HIS A 1106 15.94 8.89 -3.66
C HIS A 1106 17.22 8.08 -3.80
N HIS A 1107 18.05 8.33 -4.82
CA HIS A 1107 19.39 7.73 -4.89
C HIS A 1107 20.05 8.02 -3.54
N LYS A 1108 20.12 7.02 -2.66
CA LYS A 1108 20.56 7.24 -1.29
C LYS A 1108 22.03 7.56 -1.39
N LYS A 1109 22.34 8.86 -1.34
CA LYS A 1109 23.70 9.36 -1.26
C LYS A 1109 24.39 8.54 -0.18
N ASP A 1110 25.55 7.98 -0.51
CA ASP A 1110 26.19 6.98 0.33
C ASP A 1110 26.25 7.47 1.79
N PRO A 1111 25.51 6.83 2.72
CA PRO A 1111 25.34 7.36 4.06
C PRO A 1111 26.63 7.24 4.88
N ARG A 1112 27.67 6.56 4.38
CA ARG A 1112 28.96 6.40 5.05
C ARG A 1112 29.53 7.70 5.60
N ASN A 1113 29.47 8.81 4.85
CA ASN A 1113 29.97 10.11 5.32
C ASN A 1113 29.18 10.63 6.54
N ASP A 1114 27.86 10.50 6.52
CA ASP A 1114 27.01 11.04 7.58
C ASP A 1114 27.02 10.10 8.80
N ILE A 1115 27.20 8.79 8.59
CA ILE A 1115 27.47 7.77 9.61
C ILE A 1115 28.85 8.00 10.26
N ASP A 1116 29.90 8.30 9.49
CA ASP A 1116 31.25 8.61 9.99
C ASP A 1116 31.26 9.88 10.86
N ILE A 1117 30.53 10.93 10.44
CA ILE A 1117 30.34 12.15 11.26
C ILE A 1117 29.70 11.80 12.61
N LEU A 1118 28.62 11.00 12.62
CA LEU A 1118 27.94 10.58 13.85
C LEU A 1118 28.81 9.65 14.70
N TYR A 1119 29.50 8.69 14.09
CA TYR A 1119 30.42 7.77 14.77
C TYR A 1119 31.52 8.55 15.50
N ARG A 1120 32.16 9.52 14.82
CA ARG A 1120 33.14 10.41 15.46
C ARG A 1120 32.53 11.25 16.57
N GLN A 1121 31.26 11.65 16.46
CA GLN A 1121 30.57 12.37 17.53
C GLN A 1121 30.34 11.49 18.77
N PHE A 1122 29.91 10.24 18.60
CA PHE A 1122 29.77 9.26 19.69
C PHE A 1122 31.12 8.93 20.35
N VAL A 1123 32.15 8.61 19.56
CA VAL A 1123 33.50 8.30 20.04
C VAL A 1123 34.08 9.48 20.82
N SER A 1124 34.02 10.69 20.26
CA SER A 1124 34.57 11.89 20.93
C SER A 1124 33.67 12.46 22.04
N ALA A 1125 32.55 11.81 22.35
CA ALA A 1125 31.78 12.01 23.57
C ALA A 1125 31.97 10.86 24.58
N GLY A 1126 32.72 9.81 24.24
CA GLY A 1126 32.82 8.57 25.03
C GLY A 1126 31.44 7.94 25.29
N ALA A 1127 30.50 8.06 24.34
CA ALA A 1127 29.06 7.86 24.59
C ALA A 1127 28.67 6.42 24.99
N PHE A 1128 29.50 5.44 24.64
CA PHE A 1128 29.33 4.02 24.98
C PHE A 1128 30.46 3.49 25.87
N GLU A 1129 31.30 4.37 26.43
CA GLU A 1129 32.32 4.03 27.41
C GLU A 1129 31.83 4.52 28.78
N TYR A 1130 31.73 3.65 29.78
CA TYR A 1130 31.24 4.02 31.11
C TYR A 1130 32.25 4.94 31.82
N GLN A 1131 31.82 6.14 32.19
CA GLN A 1131 32.61 7.13 32.93
C GLN A 1131 31.74 7.74 34.03
N ALA A 1132 32.05 7.39 35.27
CA ALA A 1132 31.26 7.71 36.45
C ALA A 1132 31.01 9.23 36.62
N GLY A 1133 29.76 9.61 36.91
CA GLY A 1133 29.36 10.99 37.23
C GLY A 1133 29.05 11.91 36.04
N ARG A 1134 29.12 11.42 34.78
CA ARG A 1134 28.73 12.23 33.62
C ARG A 1134 27.22 12.41 33.52
N GLN A 1135 26.80 13.59 33.06
CA GLN A 1135 25.43 13.87 32.64
C GLN A 1135 25.40 14.90 31.51
N TYR A 1136 24.30 14.90 30.74
CA TYR A 1136 23.96 15.97 29.83
C TYR A 1136 23.31 17.13 30.59
N GLU A 1137 23.52 18.36 30.12
CA GLU A 1137 22.92 19.57 30.69
C GLU A 1137 21.39 19.51 30.58
N HIS A 1138 20.86 19.09 29.43
CA HIS A 1138 19.42 19.02 29.20
C HIS A 1138 18.83 17.63 29.47
N PHE A 1139 19.65 16.64 29.82
CA PHE A 1139 19.20 15.32 30.30
C PHE A 1139 19.96 14.92 31.58
N PRO A 1140 19.81 15.68 32.69
CA PRO A 1140 20.38 15.31 33.97
C PRO A 1140 19.72 14.03 34.48
N GLN A 1141 20.49 13.20 35.18
CA GLN A 1141 20.00 11.99 35.86
C GLN A 1141 19.17 11.04 34.97
N PHE A 1142 19.56 10.87 33.69
CA PHE A 1142 18.82 10.04 32.75
C PHE A 1142 18.89 8.53 33.08
N ASP A 1143 17.74 7.94 33.38
CA ASP A 1143 17.59 6.50 33.64
C ASP A 1143 17.68 5.67 32.33
N ARG A 1144 18.48 4.60 32.35
CA ARG A 1144 18.61 3.65 31.23
C ARG A 1144 17.32 2.85 31.03
N ASN A 1145 16.66 2.49 32.13
CA ASN A 1145 15.46 1.66 32.12
C ASN A 1145 14.23 2.54 31.82
N LEU A 1146 13.84 2.60 30.55
CA LEU A 1146 12.72 3.39 30.08
C LEU A 1146 11.35 2.90 30.60
N TRP A 1147 11.29 1.72 31.24
CA TRP A 1147 10.09 1.17 31.86
C TRP A 1147 9.97 1.46 33.35
N SER A 1148 10.98 2.05 34.01
CA SER A 1148 10.95 2.39 35.45
C SER A 1148 9.80 3.32 35.85
N LYS A 1149 9.25 4.07 34.89
CA LYS A 1149 8.03 4.89 35.04
C LYS A 1149 6.75 4.07 35.29
N LEU A 1150 6.76 2.76 35.06
CA LEU A 1150 5.64 1.88 35.32
C LEU A 1150 5.65 1.41 36.77
N ASN A 1151 4.69 1.88 37.57
CA ASN A 1151 4.40 1.22 38.85
C ASN A 1151 3.84 -0.20 38.57
N PRO A 1152 4.49 -1.28 39.01
CA PRO A 1152 4.07 -2.64 38.66
C PRO A 1152 2.67 -3.01 39.16
N THR A 1153 2.33 -2.55 40.37
CA THR A 1153 1.02 -2.78 40.99
C THR A 1153 -0.10 -2.05 40.24
N ASP A 1154 0.10 -0.78 39.86
CA ASP A 1154 -0.92 -0.02 39.13
C ASP A 1154 -1.04 -0.45 37.66
N PHE A 1155 0.06 -0.93 37.06
CA PHE A 1155 0.02 -1.58 35.75
C PHE A 1155 -0.82 -2.86 35.79
N ALA A 1156 -0.59 -3.75 36.76
CA ALA A 1156 -1.38 -4.96 36.95
C ALA A 1156 -2.85 -4.66 37.27
N LYS A 1157 -3.15 -3.67 38.13
CA LYS A 1157 -4.53 -3.18 38.36
C LYS A 1157 -5.19 -2.70 37.07
N TRP A 1158 -4.45 -1.97 36.22
CA TRP A 1158 -4.97 -1.48 34.94
C TRP A 1158 -5.30 -2.64 33.98
N MET A 1159 -4.42 -3.63 33.83
CA MET A 1159 -4.69 -4.80 32.98
C MET A 1159 -5.86 -5.63 33.52
N LYS A 1160 -5.87 -5.95 34.83
CA LYS A 1160 -6.98 -6.67 35.49
C LYS A 1160 -8.31 -5.89 35.39
N LYS A 1161 -8.29 -4.55 35.43
CA LYS A 1161 -9.47 -3.71 35.17
C LYS A 1161 -9.93 -3.81 33.72
N LYS A 1162 -9.02 -3.84 32.74
CA LYS A 1162 -9.38 -3.99 31.33
C LYS A 1162 -9.93 -5.37 31.00
N LEU A 1163 -9.32 -6.43 31.55
CA LEU A 1163 -9.85 -7.79 31.44
C LEU A 1163 -11.30 -7.87 31.94
N ARG A 1164 -11.59 -7.39 33.14
CA ARG A 1164 -12.97 -7.33 33.69
C ARG A 1164 -13.94 -6.43 32.92
N GLN A 1165 -13.45 -5.44 32.18
CA GLN A 1165 -14.29 -4.66 31.27
C GLN A 1165 -14.63 -5.48 30.03
N TRP A 1166 -13.68 -6.23 29.49
CA TRP A 1166 -13.87 -7.08 28.32
C TRP A 1166 -14.68 -8.34 28.59
N GLN A 1167 -14.58 -8.93 29.80
CA GLN A 1167 -15.47 -10.00 30.24
C GLN A 1167 -16.92 -9.55 30.05
N LYS A 1168 -17.35 -8.48 30.72
CA LYS A 1168 -18.70 -7.89 30.57
C LYS A 1168 -19.10 -7.41 29.16
N ILE A 1169 -18.18 -7.43 28.20
CA ILE A 1169 -18.40 -6.95 26.82
C ILE A 1169 -18.38 -8.11 25.82
N TYR A 1170 -17.72 -9.23 26.10
CA TYR A 1170 -17.58 -10.34 25.16
C TYR A 1170 -18.01 -11.70 25.76
N GLU A 1171 -18.38 -11.71 27.05
CA GLU A 1171 -18.92 -12.83 27.85
C GLU A 1171 -20.15 -12.36 28.64
#